data_AF-A0A947T3G3-F1
#
_entry.id   AF-A0A947T3G3-F1
#
_cell.length_a   1.000
_cell.length_b   1.000
_cell.length_c   1.000
_cell.angle_alpha   90.00
_cell.angle_beta   90.00
_cell.angle_gamma   90.00
#
_symmetry.space_group_name_H-M   'P 1'
#
loop_
_entity.id
_entity.type
_entity.pdbx_description
1 polymer ?
#
loop_
_entity_poly.entity_id
_entity_poly.type
_entity_poly.pdbx_seq_one_letter_code
_entity_poly.pdbx_strand_id
1 'polypeptide(L)'
;MHRHCRRSPACVLAAGSLLIAACSGNPADGAPAPSDGGTVAAAAPTPLLVPSGTAAGCVGDAAEGFLSDGDLVDDDYWLADWNYLQYARWVFHDTVDEGSFVLDFEMSAAYSDERLPGSPAEFWLTYGAAYESDLGPAADAPLWVELPNSTPPGQPADYAVAGTVTLNTGALPHSADGIWVRIDRPNYDYQIAVNEMSVTIRDPACAGSEEGSETTLPPSTSSTTTSSPTTTTTTEPGTALDALPPMVVSLGDSYISGEAGRWAGNVDWLYEYLLVDTGADAYNDAPGGQSEQMAGCHRSESAAVGIGRAEDGTVVVSRNLACSGARTYTNGGKPGVDRCTSATGATEWNRYQYQTLQIPGPVQRGTFPVPYDCNGVTGQVESLRQLLEQVDGQYHIEMVVVSIGGNNFDFSGIVEQCVKDFLAGRDWDMHCAAHVFGQCVLWWPVSEDYCSDDAIADNVTTTDNLTLRQAEITASLRDIRTVMAGAGYTDDDWTMLVNTYPSPIPDSDEFRYIETGWSRQTTGGCGFWDEDADWANSVALPNITATIRSAVASLGAPNVEVLDLKDAFLDRRLCEDDVYHAGTLLGALSWTTPNAVNLSEWVQEIRGVLSEGGAIDVPPFDKNESFHPNYWGQLAIRSCIRQAYNNGDPIGGRCVRAGSGLTSLGEPKMDVVP
;
A
#
# COMPACT_ATOMS: atom_id res chain seq x y z
N MET A 1 -50.55 28.39 35.91
CA MET A 1 -50.89 29.81 35.65
C MET A 1 -49.97 30.33 34.55
N HIS A 2 -50.57 30.89 33.49
CA HIS A 2 -50.07 31.82 32.44
C HIS A 2 -48.64 32.42 32.60
N ARG A 3 -47.84 32.77 31.57
CA ARG A 3 -48.09 33.15 30.16
C ARG A 3 -46.74 33.32 29.39
N HIS A 4 -46.86 33.32 28.06
CA HIS A 4 -45.89 33.58 26.99
C HIS A 4 -45.23 34.99 26.91
N CYS A 5 -44.13 35.01 26.13
CA CYS A 5 -43.77 35.92 25.01
C CYS A 5 -42.76 37.08 25.18
N ARG A 6 -41.62 36.94 24.46
CA ARG A 6 -41.07 37.76 23.34
C ARG A 6 -40.97 39.30 23.49
N ARG A 7 -39.76 39.87 23.28
CA ARG A 7 -39.25 40.51 22.03
C ARG A 7 -38.10 41.51 22.29
N SER A 8 -37.15 41.53 21.36
CA SER A 8 -36.00 42.46 21.19
C SER A 8 -36.38 43.92 20.91
N PRO A 9 -35.37 44.81 20.82
CA PRO A 9 -35.28 45.74 19.68
C PRO A 9 -33.86 45.84 19.05
N ALA A 10 -33.79 46.56 17.93
CA ALA A 10 -32.83 46.48 16.83
C ALA A 10 -31.93 47.74 16.63
N CYS A 11 -31.15 47.69 15.53
CA CYS A 11 -30.49 48.76 14.73
C CYS A 11 -28.99 49.05 15.00
N VAL A 12 -28.08 49.33 14.06
CA VAL A 12 -27.87 49.24 12.56
C VAL A 12 -26.59 50.06 12.25
N LEU A 13 -25.85 49.71 11.16
CA LEU A 13 -24.78 50.41 10.39
C LEU A 13 -23.40 49.70 10.42
N ALA A 14 -22.51 49.70 9.41
CA ALA A 14 -22.48 49.70 7.93
C ALA A 14 -21.00 49.99 7.51
N ALA A 15 -20.58 49.51 6.31
CA ALA A 15 -19.36 49.82 5.52
C ALA A 15 -18.01 49.18 5.95
N GLY A 16 -17.11 48.75 5.06
CA GLY A 16 -17.06 48.85 3.59
C GLY A 16 -15.94 48.00 2.95
N SER A 17 -16.02 47.83 1.64
CA SER A 17 -15.09 47.11 0.74
C SER A 17 -13.97 48.01 0.22
N LEU A 18 -12.82 47.43 -0.16
CA LEU A 18 -11.87 48.06 -1.09
C LEU A 18 -11.20 47.02 -2.01
N LEU A 19 -11.32 47.25 -3.33
CA LEU A 19 -10.59 46.63 -4.45
C LEU A 19 -9.24 47.33 -4.67
N ILE A 20 -8.23 46.60 -5.19
CA ILE A 20 -7.22 47.13 -6.13
C ILE A 20 -6.91 46.08 -7.20
N ALA A 21 -6.77 46.54 -8.45
CA ALA A 21 -6.56 45.78 -9.68
C ALA A 21 -5.12 45.90 -10.23
N ALA A 22 -4.68 44.83 -10.91
CA ALA A 22 -3.86 44.69 -12.13
C ALA A 22 -2.59 45.55 -12.39
N CYS A 23 -1.53 44.88 -12.90
CA CYS A 23 -0.85 45.27 -14.15
C CYS A 23 0.10 44.17 -14.69
N SER A 24 0.14 44.11 -16.03
CA SER A 24 0.81 43.19 -16.97
C SER A 24 2.26 43.55 -17.32
N GLY A 25 3.02 42.59 -17.88
CA GLY A 25 4.20 42.88 -18.70
C GLY A 25 4.95 41.64 -19.22
N ASN A 26 4.96 41.45 -20.54
CA ASN A 26 5.87 40.59 -21.30
C ASN A 26 6.70 41.50 -22.24
N PRO A 27 7.94 41.15 -22.61
CA PRO A 27 8.22 41.05 -24.05
C PRO A 27 9.20 39.92 -24.45
N ALA A 28 9.12 39.56 -25.74
CA ALA A 28 9.87 38.55 -26.47
C ALA A 28 11.23 39.04 -27.02
N ASP A 29 12.15 38.10 -27.31
CA ASP A 29 12.73 37.78 -28.65
C ASP A 29 14.14 37.16 -28.59
N GLY A 30 14.39 36.12 -29.42
CA GLY A 30 15.71 35.85 -30.04
C GLY A 30 16.32 34.45 -29.90
N ALA A 31 16.16 33.59 -30.92
CA ALA A 31 16.94 32.35 -31.16
C ALA A 31 18.33 32.66 -31.82
N PRO A 32 19.33 31.73 -31.90
CA PRO A 32 19.29 30.58 -32.83
C PRO A 32 20.02 29.27 -32.38
N ALA A 33 19.76 28.18 -33.11
CA ALA A 33 20.49 26.89 -33.06
C ALA A 33 21.87 26.95 -33.76
N PRO A 34 22.76 25.95 -33.54
CA PRO A 34 22.98 24.96 -34.62
C PRO A 34 23.29 23.48 -34.21
N SER A 35 22.80 22.58 -35.06
CA SER A 35 23.24 21.26 -35.56
C SER A 35 24.39 20.40 -34.97
N ASP A 36 24.10 19.08 -35.00
CA ASP A 36 24.91 17.89 -35.33
C ASP A 36 26.06 17.40 -34.41
N GLY A 37 25.92 16.15 -33.94
CA GLY A 37 27.08 15.29 -33.67
C GLY A 37 26.87 14.14 -32.66
N GLY A 38 26.56 12.94 -33.16
CA GLY A 38 27.23 11.69 -32.75
C GLY A 38 26.87 11.05 -31.39
N THR A 39 26.18 9.92 -31.48
CA THR A 39 26.11 8.87 -30.46
C THR A 39 27.50 8.32 -30.08
N VAL A 40 27.78 8.24 -28.77
CA VAL A 40 28.69 7.22 -28.21
C VAL A 40 28.08 6.74 -26.89
N ALA A 41 27.64 5.50 -26.86
CA ALA A 41 27.25 4.82 -25.63
C ALA A 41 28.52 4.58 -24.79
N ALA A 42 28.59 5.18 -23.60
CA ALA A 42 29.57 4.81 -22.59
C ALA A 42 28.94 3.71 -21.72
N ALA A 43 29.59 2.55 -21.70
CA ALA A 43 29.23 1.43 -20.85
C ALA A 43 29.27 1.83 -19.35
N ALA A 44 28.32 1.32 -18.57
CA ALA A 44 28.31 1.45 -17.12
C ALA A 44 29.60 0.85 -16.52
N PRO A 45 30.31 1.55 -15.60
CA PRO A 45 31.44 0.97 -14.91
C PRO A 45 30.97 0.05 -13.78
N THR A 46 31.54 -1.15 -13.73
CA THR A 46 31.47 -2.06 -12.58
C THR A 46 32.33 -1.47 -11.45
N PRO A 47 31.88 -1.42 -10.17
CA PRO A 47 32.71 -0.85 -9.11
C PRO A 47 33.89 -1.78 -8.78
N LEU A 48 35.09 -1.20 -8.74
CA LEU A 48 36.35 -1.84 -8.37
C LEU A 48 36.67 -1.52 -6.90
N LEU A 49 36.88 -2.54 -6.07
CA LEU A 49 37.41 -2.38 -4.70
C LEU A 49 38.93 -2.08 -4.73
N VAL A 50 39.39 -1.13 -3.90
CA VAL A 50 40.82 -0.81 -3.71
C VAL A 50 41.12 -0.71 -2.19
N PRO A 51 42.21 -1.34 -1.68
CA PRO A 51 42.59 -1.23 -0.26
C PRO A 51 43.45 0.03 0.01
N SER A 52 43.41 0.51 1.26
CA SER A 52 43.86 1.83 1.69
C SER A 52 45.37 1.95 1.98
N GLY A 53 46.03 2.94 1.37
CA GLY A 53 47.35 3.46 1.75
C GLY A 53 47.36 4.99 1.68
N THR A 54 47.79 5.66 2.76
CA THR A 54 47.65 7.11 2.94
C THR A 54 48.86 7.91 2.44
N ALA A 55 48.62 8.85 1.51
CA ALA A 55 49.58 9.88 1.12
C ALA A 55 49.39 11.16 1.97
N ALA A 56 50.50 11.77 2.43
CA ALA A 56 50.49 12.92 3.32
C ALA A 56 49.90 14.17 2.64
N GLY A 57 48.79 14.68 3.21
CA GLY A 57 48.00 15.81 2.69
C GLY A 57 46.51 15.49 2.48
N CYS A 58 46.13 14.21 2.59
CA CYS A 58 44.77 13.71 2.37
C CYS A 58 44.12 13.34 3.72
N VAL A 59 43.65 14.32 4.49
CA VAL A 59 42.82 14.07 5.68
C VAL A 59 41.37 14.27 5.24
N GLY A 60 40.51 13.27 5.45
CA GLY A 60 39.08 13.39 5.14
C GLY A 60 38.42 14.42 6.05
N ASP A 61 37.51 15.20 5.48
CA ASP A 61 36.71 16.16 6.22
C ASP A 61 35.66 15.42 7.05
N ALA A 62 35.58 15.76 8.33
CA ALA A 62 34.61 15.19 9.24
C ALA A 62 33.22 15.78 8.99
N ALA A 63 32.17 15.04 9.36
CA ALA A 63 30.81 15.53 9.23
C ALA A 63 30.57 16.74 10.14
N GLU A 64 29.83 17.73 9.64
CA GLU A 64 29.42 18.90 10.41
C GLU A 64 28.11 18.65 11.17
N GLY A 65 27.30 17.71 10.68
CA GLY A 65 26.09 17.25 11.34
C GLY A 65 26.02 15.74 11.39
N PHE A 66 25.60 15.20 12.53
CA PHE A 66 25.34 13.78 12.72
C PHE A 66 24.01 13.58 13.46
N LEU A 67 23.21 12.63 12.99
CA LEU A 67 21.95 12.22 13.61
C LEU A 67 21.81 10.71 13.50
N SER A 68 21.46 10.05 14.60
CA SER A 68 21.03 8.67 14.61
C SER A 68 19.93 8.44 15.64
N ASP A 69 19.02 7.53 15.33
CA ASP A 69 18.01 6.97 16.23
C ASP A 69 18.37 5.55 16.71
N GLY A 70 19.62 5.14 16.47
CA GLY A 70 20.23 3.93 17.02
C GLY A 70 20.33 3.95 18.55
N ASP A 71 20.52 2.78 19.14
CA ASP A 71 20.71 2.66 20.58
C ASP A 71 22.13 3.11 20.97
N LEU A 72 22.24 4.21 21.70
CA LEU A 72 23.53 4.74 22.15
C LEU A 72 24.16 3.84 23.23
N VAL A 73 25.30 3.22 22.92
CA VAL A 73 26.10 2.38 23.83
C VAL A 73 27.58 2.68 23.63
N ASP A 74 28.27 3.04 24.72
CA ASP A 74 29.72 3.32 24.73
C ASP A 74 30.17 4.33 23.65
N ASP A 75 29.43 5.44 23.54
CA ASP A 75 29.63 6.55 22.59
C ASP A 75 29.37 6.20 21.10
N ASP A 76 28.90 4.99 20.81
CA ASP A 76 28.44 4.55 19.48
C ASP A 76 26.93 4.34 19.45
N TYR A 77 26.30 4.75 18.35
CA TYR A 77 24.89 4.45 18.06
C TYR A 77 24.80 3.12 17.34
N TRP A 78 24.23 2.13 18.02
CA TRP A 78 24.01 0.80 17.48
C TRP A 78 22.69 0.75 16.71
N LEU A 79 22.80 0.55 15.40
CA LEU A 79 21.68 0.19 14.52
C LEU A 79 21.43 -1.31 14.70
N ALA A 80 20.54 -1.66 15.62
CA ALA A 80 20.32 -3.01 16.10
C ALA A 80 18.83 -3.37 16.25
N ASP A 81 17.92 -2.48 15.88
CA ASP A 81 16.49 -2.71 16.02
C ASP A 81 15.97 -3.85 15.14
N TRP A 82 14.91 -4.46 15.64
CA TRP A 82 14.27 -5.63 15.04
C TRP A 82 13.36 -5.26 13.86
N ASN A 83 13.06 -3.97 13.69
CA ASN A 83 12.16 -3.44 12.66
C ASN A 83 12.90 -2.85 11.45
N TYR A 84 14.24 -2.78 11.51
CA TYR A 84 15.10 -2.22 10.46
C TYR A 84 14.82 -0.74 10.14
N LEU A 85 14.34 0.00 11.14
CA LEU A 85 13.96 1.41 11.00
C LEU A 85 15.06 2.36 11.48
N GLN A 86 16.02 1.85 12.26
CA GLN A 86 17.12 2.68 12.75
C GLN A 86 18.07 3.06 11.62
N TYR A 87 18.47 4.33 11.62
CA TYR A 87 19.39 4.90 10.66
C TYR A 87 20.43 5.79 11.34
N ALA A 88 21.50 6.06 10.60
CA ALA A 88 22.46 7.10 10.94
C ALA A 88 22.72 7.96 9.72
N ARG A 89 22.79 9.28 9.93
CA ARG A 89 22.96 10.27 8.86
C ARG A 89 24.02 11.29 9.22
N TRP A 90 24.92 11.53 8.26
CA TRP A 90 25.96 12.55 8.30
C TRP A 90 25.66 13.64 7.28
N VAL A 91 26.03 14.87 7.60
CA VAL A 91 25.90 16.03 6.73
C VAL A 91 27.25 16.72 6.63
N PHE A 92 27.67 16.99 5.39
CA PHE A 92 28.91 17.67 5.05
C PHE A 92 28.56 18.92 4.23
N HIS A 93 29.04 20.08 4.64
CA HIS A 93 28.86 21.35 3.91
C HIS A 93 30.20 21.82 3.33
N ASP A 94 30.13 22.79 2.41
CA ASP A 94 31.29 23.36 1.71
C ASP A 94 32.10 22.33 0.89
N THR A 95 31.50 21.17 0.59
CA THR A 95 32.13 20.05 -0.13
C THR A 95 31.79 19.99 -1.62
N VAL A 96 31.00 20.90 -2.18
CA VAL A 96 30.45 20.75 -3.55
C VAL A 96 31.19 21.62 -4.57
N ASP A 97 32.36 21.17 -5.00
CA ASP A 97 32.87 21.48 -6.34
C ASP A 97 32.59 20.29 -7.27
N GLU A 98 32.28 20.52 -8.55
CA GLU A 98 31.85 19.49 -9.51
C GLU A 98 32.82 18.28 -9.59
N GLY A 99 32.40 17.11 -9.11
CA GLY A 99 33.17 15.86 -9.19
C GLY A 99 32.69 14.74 -8.25
N SER A 100 33.09 13.49 -8.49
CA SER A 100 32.82 12.37 -7.57
C SER A 100 33.45 12.61 -6.19
N PHE A 101 32.92 12.06 -5.10
CA PHE A 101 33.57 12.09 -3.77
C PHE A 101 33.80 10.68 -3.25
N VAL A 102 34.81 10.51 -2.40
CA VAL A 102 35.06 9.25 -1.71
C VAL A 102 34.65 9.40 -0.25
N LEU A 103 33.74 8.53 0.19
CA LEU A 103 33.42 8.34 1.60
C LEU A 103 34.38 7.32 2.17
N ASP A 104 35.10 7.67 3.23
CA ASP A 104 35.82 6.72 4.06
C ASP A 104 34.97 6.37 5.27
N PHE A 105 34.76 5.06 5.46
CA PHE A 105 34.02 4.52 6.59
C PHE A 105 34.99 3.89 7.60
N GLU A 106 34.84 4.25 8.87
CA GLU A 106 35.45 3.60 10.02
C GLU A 106 34.37 3.35 11.09
N MET A 107 33.93 2.11 11.21
CA MET A 107 32.78 1.75 12.05
C MET A 107 32.98 0.39 12.74
N SER A 108 32.03 0.00 13.57
CA SER A 108 32.00 -1.33 14.18
C SER A 108 30.84 -2.16 13.62
N ALA A 109 31.05 -3.45 13.40
CA ALA A 109 29.98 -4.39 13.07
C ALA A 109 30.08 -5.66 13.89
N ALA A 110 28.93 -6.24 14.21
CA ALA A 110 28.83 -7.47 14.98
C ALA A 110 27.74 -8.39 14.43
N TYR A 111 27.97 -9.70 14.52
CA TYR A 111 26.99 -10.70 14.12
C TYR A 111 26.04 -11.04 15.26
N SER A 112 24.73 -11.00 14.99
CA SER A 112 23.64 -11.34 15.91
C SER A 112 23.54 -10.50 17.20
N ASP A 113 22.50 -10.73 18.00
CA ASP A 113 22.29 -10.09 19.31
C ASP A 113 23.39 -10.38 20.33
N GLU A 114 24.17 -11.44 20.13
CA GLU A 114 25.30 -11.78 21.00
C GLU A 114 26.52 -10.86 20.76
N ARG A 115 26.45 -9.97 19.76
CA ARG A 115 27.51 -9.05 19.32
C ARG A 115 28.84 -9.78 19.16
N LEU A 116 28.93 -10.77 18.27
CA LEU A 116 30.18 -11.49 18.01
C LEU A 116 31.10 -10.69 17.05
N PRO A 117 32.43 -10.65 17.27
CA PRO A 117 33.37 -9.91 16.41
C PRO A 117 33.74 -10.68 15.13
N GLY A 118 34.31 -10.00 14.14
CA GLY A 118 34.78 -10.57 12.87
C GLY A 118 33.81 -10.49 11.70
N SER A 119 32.73 -9.72 11.84
CA SER A 119 31.66 -9.60 10.85
C SER A 119 31.93 -8.48 9.85
N PRO A 120 31.50 -8.62 8.58
CA PRO A 120 31.38 -7.48 7.68
C PRO A 120 30.26 -6.53 8.15
N ALA A 121 30.27 -5.30 7.64
CA ALA A 121 29.12 -4.40 7.73
C ALA A 121 28.36 -4.43 6.39
N GLU A 122 27.04 -4.64 6.46
CA GLU A 122 26.14 -4.61 5.30
C GLU A 122 25.05 -3.55 5.53
N PHE A 123 24.91 -2.59 4.61
CA PHE A 123 23.93 -1.51 4.74
C PHE A 123 23.48 -0.93 3.40
N TRP A 124 22.29 -0.33 3.42
CA TRP A 124 21.86 0.57 2.36
C TRP A 124 22.45 1.95 2.59
N LEU A 125 23.07 2.52 1.56
CA LEU A 125 23.65 3.85 1.55
C LEU A 125 22.81 4.77 0.65
N THR A 126 22.23 5.81 1.24
CA THR A 126 21.49 6.85 0.49
C THR A 126 22.18 8.19 0.66
N TYR A 127 22.21 9.02 -0.39
CA TYR A 127 22.79 10.36 -0.31
C TYR A 127 21.94 11.38 -1.07
N GLY A 128 22.06 12.66 -0.72
CA GLY A 128 21.32 13.75 -1.33
C GLY A 128 21.95 15.12 -1.07
N ALA A 129 21.39 16.15 -1.71
CA ALA A 129 21.88 17.52 -1.56
C ALA A 129 21.62 18.04 -0.14
N ALA A 130 22.61 18.65 0.49
CA ALA A 130 22.41 19.42 1.71
C ALA A 130 22.46 20.93 1.41
N TYR A 131 21.62 21.69 2.08
CA TYR A 131 21.53 23.14 2.02
C TYR A 131 21.69 23.71 3.44
N GLU A 132 22.02 25.00 3.57
CA GLU A 132 22.30 25.66 4.86
C GLU A 132 21.28 25.40 5.99
N SER A 133 20.01 25.11 5.66
CA SER A 133 18.96 24.83 6.64
C SER A 133 18.04 23.66 6.30
N ASP A 134 18.33 22.91 5.23
CA ASP A 134 17.44 21.86 4.74
C ASP A 134 18.21 20.73 4.05
N LEU A 135 17.62 19.53 4.02
CA LEU A 135 18.16 18.38 3.31
C LEU A 135 17.25 18.08 2.11
N GLY A 136 17.80 18.22 0.91
CA GLY A 136 17.14 17.87 -0.33
C GLY A 136 16.83 16.37 -0.43
N PRO A 137 16.03 15.96 -1.43
CA PRO A 137 15.74 14.56 -1.66
C PRO A 137 17.00 13.74 -1.97
N ALA A 138 16.89 12.42 -1.85
CA ALA A 138 17.96 11.52 -2.29
C ALA A 138 18.25 11.75 -3.78
N ALA A 139 19.54 11.82 -4.12
CA ALA A 139 20.01 12.09 -5.47
C ALA A 139 19.78 10.91 -6.41
N ASP A 140 19.90 9.70 -5.85
CA ASP A 140 19.84 8.42 -6.56
C ASP A 140 19.17 7.36 -5.69
N ALA A 141 18.91 6.17 -6.27
CA ALA A 141 18.42 5.02 -5.54
C ALA A 141 19.44 4.57 -4.45
N PRO A 142 18.98 3.97 -3.33
CA PRO A 142 19.87 3.45 -2.29
C PRO A 142 20.89 2.45 -2.86
N LEU A 143 22.15 2.61 -2.47
CA LEU A 143 23.26 1.75 -2.87
C LEU A 143 23.46 0.65 -1.83
N TRP A 144 23.58 -0.60 -2.26
CA TRP A 144 24.00 -1.68 -1.38
C TRP A 144 25.51 -1.60 -1.11
N VAL A 145 25.93 -1.59 0.15
CA VAL A 145 27.34 -1.54 0.56
C VAL A 145 27.67 -2.69 1.50
N GLU A 146 28.75 -3.38 1.18
CA GLU A 146 29.37 -4.41 2.04
C GLU A 146 30.82 -4.01 2.33
N LEU A 147 31.16 -3.80 3.60
CA LEU A 147 32.49 -3.46 4.06
C LEU A 147 33.12 -4.63 4.83
N PRO A 148 34.34 -5.07 4.48
CA PRO A 148 34.98 -6.19 5.16
C PRO A 148 35.47 -5.81 6.56
N ASN A 149 35.50 -6.80 7.46
CA ASN A 149 36.19 -6.66 8.75
C ASN A 149 37.67 -6.30 8.55
N SER A 150 38.16 -5.31 9.30
CA SER A 150 39.49 -4.73 9.12
C SER A 150 40.55 -5.31 10.07
N THR A 151 40.23 -6.34 10.86
CA THR A 151 41.22 -7.01 11.73
C THR A 151 42.40 -7.54 10.90
N PRO A 152 43.66 -7.21 11.27
CA PRO A 152 44.83 -7.71 10.56
C PRO A 152 44.95 -9.25 10.62
N PRO A 153 45.41 -9.90 9.54
CA PRO A 153 45.62 -11.35 9.52
C PRO A 153 46.52 -11.83 10.67
N GLY A 154 46.02 -12.77 11.48
CA GLY A 154 46.76 -13.37 12.60
C GLY A 154 46.47 -12.77 13.98
N GLN A 155 45.58 -11.78 14.08
CA GLN A 155 45.01 -11.31 15.34
C GLN A 155 43.63 -11.92 15.60
N PRO A 156 43.16 -11.99 16.86
CA PRO A 156 41.76 -12.30 17.16
C PRO A 156 40.85 -11.28 16.47
N ALA A 157 39.78 -11.77 15.83
CA ALA A 157 38.78 -10.92 15.19
C ALA A 157 38.23 -9.87 16.17
N ASP A 158 38.19 -8.62 15.73
CA ASP A 158 37.57 -7.49 16.42
C ASP A 158 36.31 -7.02 15.67
N TYR A 159 35.68 -5.96 16.18
CA TYR A 159 34.47 -5.39 15.58
C TYR A 159 34.78 -4.41 14.46
N ALA A 160 36.05 -4.07 14.22
CA ALA A 160 36.41 -2.96 13.34
C ALA A 160 36.10 -3.31 11.88
N VAL A 161 35.45 -2.39 11.20
CA VAL A 161 35.13 -2.46 9.78
C VAL A 161 35.55 -1.14 9.16
N ALA A 162 36.24 -1.21 8.03
CA ALA A 162 36.68 -0.04 7.29
C ALA A 162 36.66 -0.27 5.79
N GLY A 163 36.34 0.79 5.04
CA GLY A 163 36.39 0.75 3.59
C GLY A 163 35.91 2.05 2.97
N THR A 164 35.88 2.10 1.65
CA THR A 164 35.61 3.34 0.91
C THR A 164 34.52 3.15 -0.13
N VAL A 165 33.64 4.13 -0.27
CA VAL A 165 32.61 4.16 -1.33
C VAL A 165 32.73 5.45 -2.12
N THR A 166 32.77 5.36 -3.45
CA THR A 166 32.78 6.54 -4.33
C THR A 166 31.35 6.90 -4.72
N LEU A 167 30.92 8.12 -4.44
CA LEU A 167 29.61 8.66 -4.82
C LEU A 167 29.70 9.46 -6.12
N ASN A 168 28.67 9.35 -6.95
CA ASN A 168 28.53 10.16 -8.16
C ASN A 168 27.61 11.35 -7.89
N THR A 169 28.19 12.54 -7.81
CA THR A 169 27.44 13.78 -7.52
C THR A 169 26.94 14.50 -8.75
N GLY A 170 27.14 13.95 -9.96
CA GLY A 170 26.59 14.53 -11.19
C GLY A 170 25.05 14.62 -11.19
N ALA A 171 24.37 13.89 -10.28
CA ALA A 171 22.94 13.97 -10.05
C ALA A 171 22.52 15.06 -9.03
N LEU A 172 23.48 15.67 -8.31
CA LEU A 172 23.18 16.73 -7.33
C LEU A 172 23.00 18.09 -8.04
N PRO A 173 22.01 18.90 -7.63
CA PRO A 173 21.84 20.25 -8.16
C PRO A 173 23.09 21.11 -7.92
N HIS A 174 23.49 21.92 -8.91
CA HIS A 174 24.60 22.89 -8.77
C HIS A 174 24.40 23.95 -7.66
N SER A 175 23.20 24.04 -7.10
CA SER A 175 22.86 24.94 -6.00
C SER A 175 23.01 24.29 -4.61
N ALA A 176 23.50 23.04 -4.53
CA ALA A 176 23.74 22.37 -3.26
C ALA A 176 24.97 22.95 -2.56
N ASP A 177 24.84 23.26 -1.26
CA ASP A 177 25.92 23.77 -0.42
C ASP A 177 26.63 22.63 0.35
N GLY A 178 26.21 21.39 0.13
CA GLY A 178 26.72 20.20 0.82
C GLY A 178 26.08 18.90 0.35
N ILE A 179 26.43 17.80 1.02
CA ILE A 179 25.87 16.47 0.82
C ILE A 179 25.46 15.87 2.17
N TRP A 180 24.31 15.22 2.22
CA TRP A 180 23.97 14.33 3.33
C TRP A 180 24.07 12.89 2.88
N VAL A 181 24.47 12.02 3.80
CA VAL A 181 24.66 10.59 3.60
C VAL A 181 23.99 9.86 4.74
N ARG A 182 23.17 8.85 4.44
CA ARG A 182 22.43 8.03 5.39
C ARG A 182 22.75 6.56 5.17
N ILE A 183 22.93 5.82 6.26
CA ILE A 183 22.96 4.36 6.23
C ILE A 183 21.72 3.79 6.92
N ASP A 184 21.18 2.72 6.34
CA ASP A 184 20.03 1.96 6.84
C ASP A 184 20.38 0.48 6.92
N ARG A 185 19.97 -0.18 8.01
CA ARG A 185 20.22 -1.60 8.21
C ARG A 185 19.25 -2.43 7.36
N PRO A 186 19.72 -3.46 6.65
CA PRO A 186 18.87 -4.22 5.73
C PRO A 186 18.39 -5.56 6.28
N ASN A 187 19.05 -6.08 7.31
CA ASN A 187 18.83 -7.42 7.83
C ASN A 187 19.18 -7.53 9.31
N TYR A 188 18.77 -8.64 9.93
CA TYR A 188 18.97 -8.91 11.35
C TYR A 188 20.40 -9.31 11.70
N ASP A 189 21.11 -9.90 10.73
CA ASP A 189 22.35 -10.64 10.96
C ASP A 189 23.52 -9.73 11.36
N TYR A 190 23.54 -8.48 10.89
CA TYR A 190 24.64 -7.54 11.14
C TYR A 190 24.13 -6.31 11.89
N GLN A 191 24.61 -6.10 13.12
CA GLN A 191 24.43 -4.85 13.86
C GLN A 191 25.60 -3.92 13.54
N ILE A 192 25.32 -2.64 13.32
CA ILE A 192 26.33 -1.64 12.97
C ILE A 192 26.36 -0.58 14.06
N ALA A 193 27.54 -0.30 14.61
CA ALA A 193 27.77 0.78 15.55
C ALA A 193 28.51 1.92 14.85
N VAL A 194 27.95 3.12 14.94
CA VAL A 194 28.47 4.32 14.28
C VAL A 194 28.37 5.56 15.15
N ASN A 195 29.24 6.53 14.88
CA ASN A 195 29.22 7.84 15.51
C ASN A 195 29.52 8.96 14.48
N GLU A 196 29.60 10.20 14.96
CA GLU A 196 29.85 11.37 14.11
C GLU A 196 31.16 11.29 13.31
N MET A 197 32.16 10.54 13.79
CA MET A 197 33.46 10.34 13.15
C MET A 197 33.51 9.12 12.23
N SER A 198 32.45 8.29 12.19
CA SER A 198 32.47 7.04 11.43
C SER A 198 32.46 7.20 9.91
N VAL A 199 32.14 8.40 9.42
CA VAL A 199 32.17 8.73 8.00
C VAL A 199 32.93 10.03 7.82
N THR A 200 33.94 9.99 6.96
CA THR A 200 34.62 11.21 6.46
C THR A 200 34.54 11.26 4.95
N ILE A 201 34.65 12.47 4.40
CA ILE A 201 34.58 12.69 2.95
C ILE A 201 35.91 13.26 2.45
N ARG A 202 36.38 12.79 1.28
CA ARG A 202 37.59 13.33 0.65
C ARG A 202 37.49 13.42 -0.87
N ASP A 203 38.32 14.28 -1.43
CA ASP A 203 38.49 14.46 -2.88
C ASP A 203 39.01 13.16 -3.54
N PRO A 204 38.43 12.70 -4.66
CA PRO A 204 38.89 11.52 -5.38
C PRO A 204 40.33 11.63 -5.91
N ALA A 205 40.87 12.84 -6.09
CA ALA A 205 42.30 13.06 -6.39
C ALA A 205 43.23 12.55 -5.27
N CYS A 206 42.68 12.26 -4.09
CA CYS A 206 43.37 11.67 -2.95
C CYS A 206 43.26 10.13 -2.90
N ALA A 207 42.57 9.48 -3.84
CA ALA A 207 42.55 8.02 -3.97
C ALA A 207 43.86 7.56 -4.63
N GLY A 208 44.82 7.11 -3.82
CA GLY A 208 46.19 6.80 -4.25
C GLY A 208 46.28 5.71 -5.33
N SER A 209 47.09 6.01 -6.34
CA SER A 209 47.74 5.10 -7.28
C SER A 209 48.83 4.29 -6.57
N GLU A 210 48.91 2.97 -6.81
CA GLU A 210 50.08 2.17 -6.41
C GLU A 210 51.17 2.17 -7.51
N GLU A 211 52.37 2.58 -7.10
CA GLU A 211 53.61 2.40 -7.84
C GLU A 211 54.16 0.97 -7.59
N GLY A 212 54.34 0.19 -8.66
CA GLY A 212 55.47 -0.76 -8.78
C GLY A 212 55.17 -2.27 -8.83
N SER A 213 55.09 -2.83 -10.04
CA SER A 213 56.11 -3.81 -10.46
C SER A 213 56.14 -3.97 -11.98
N GLU A 214 57.19 -3.41 -12.54
CA GLU A 214 57.62 -3.53 -13.91
C GLU A 214 57.95 -5.01 -14.24
N THR A 215 57.27 -5.60 -15.22
CA THR A 215 57.82 -6.74 -15.98
C THR A 215 57.66 -6.50 -17.48
N THR A 216 58.66 -5.81 -18.02
CA THR A 216 59.22 -5.85 -19.38
C THR A 216 58.51 -6.68 -20.49
N LEU A 217 57.87 -5.97 -21.45
CA LEU A 217 58.00 -5.97 -22.95
C LEU A 217 58.21 -7.31 -23.75
N PRO A 218 57.85 -7.43 -25.08
CA PRO A 218 57.71 -6.36 -26.09
C PRO A 218 56.55 -6.63 -27.13
N PRO A 219 56.52 -6.10 -28.40
CA PRO A 219 55.34 -5.40 -28.92
C PRO A 219 54.72 -5.98 -30.22
N SER A 220 53.64 -5.33 -30.69
CA SER A 220 53.04 -5.40 -32.05
C SER A 220 52.32 -6.73 -32.37
N THR A 221 51.16 -6.78 -33.00
CA THR A 221 50.69 -6.08 -34.21
C THR A 221 49.17 -6.13 -34.30
N SER A 222 48.59 -5.10 -34.92
CA SER A 222 47.26 -5.11 -35.54
C SER A 222 47.05 -6.29 -36.49
N SER A 223 45.94 -7.01 -36.37
CA SER A 223 45.28 -7.67 -37.50
C SER A 223 43.84 -8.06 -37.17
N THR A 224 42.94 -7.45 -37.93
CA THR A 224 41.58 -7.88 -38.25
C THR A 224 41.55 -9.35 -38.67
N THR A 225 40.67 -10.17 -38.08
CA THR A 225 39.99 -11.25 -38.83
C THR A 225 38.77 -11.78 -38.11
N THR A 226 37.66 -11.67 -38.83
CA THR A 226 36.37 -12.37 -38.75
C THR A 226 36.51 -13.86 -38.44
N SER A 227 35.71 -14.39 -37.49
CA SER A 227 34.97 -15.66 -37.63
C SER A 227 34.13 -15.95 -36.38
N SER A 228 32.81 -15.97 -36.55
CA SER A 228 31.85 -16.55 -35.63
C SER A 228 31.97 -18.08 -35.59
N PRO A 229 31.65 -18.73 -34.48
CA PRO A 229 30.98 -20.02 -34.49
C PRO A 229 29.51 -19.83 -34.08
N THR A 230 28.63 -20.13 -35.04
CA THR A 230 27.19 -20.31 -34.84
C THR A 230 26.97 -21.42 -33.80
N THR A 231 26.38 -21.05 -32.66
CA THR A 231 25.69 -22.01 -31.79
C THR A 231 24.23 -21.58 -31.78
N THR A 232 23.41 -22.34 -32.48
CA THR A 232 21.97 -22.13 -32.61
C THR A 232 21.31 -22.58 -31.30
N THR A 233 21.11 -21.65 -30.38
CA THR A 233 20.15 -21.81 -29.29
C THR A 233 18.88 -21.10 -29.76
N THR A 234 17.86 -21.87 -30.12
CA THR A 234 16.53 -21.37 -30.42
C THR A 234 15.91 -20.92 -29.10
N THR A 235 16.15 -19.66 -28.74
CA THR A 235 15.32 -18.94 -27.78
C THR A 235 14.30 -18.18 -28.64
N GLU A 236 13.01 -18.43 -28.42
CA GLU A 236 11.94 -17.52 -28.86
C GLU A 236 12.35 -16.09 -28.45
N PRO A 237 12.23 -15.07 -29.33
CA PRO A 237 12.52 -13.72 -28.92
C PRO A 237 11.42 -13.28 -27.94
N GLY A 238 11.73 -13.31 -26.64
CA GLY A 238 10.93 -12.60 -25.64
C GLY A 238 10.75 -11.15 -26.10
N THR A 239 9.57 -10.60 -25.83
CA THR A 239 9.28 -9.22 -26.20
C THR A 239 10.24 -8.28 -25.49
N ALA A 240 10.37 -7.03 -25.95
CA ALA A 240 11.16 -6.03 -25.23
C ALA A 240 10.61 -5.76 -23.81
N LEU A 241 9.36 -6.12 -23.53
CA LEU A 241 8.72 -5.98 -22.23
C LEU A 241 9.20 -7.06 -21.25
N ASP A 242 9.33 -8.32 -21.68
CA ASP A 242 9.76 -9.45 -20.85
C ASP A 242 11.19 -9.29 -20.28
N ALA A 243 11.95 -8.32 -20.79
CA ALA A 243 13.28 -7.97 -20.29
C ALA A 243 13.26 -6.89 -19.18
N LEU A 244 12.12 -6.25 -18.94
CA LEU A 244 11.93 -5.22 -17.91
C LEU A 244 11.55 -5.87 -16.58
N PRO A 245 11.90 -5.25 -15.44
CA PRO A 245 11.43 -5.69 -14.13
C PRO A 245 9.89 -5.72 -14.05
N PRO A 246 9.29 -6.77 -13.47
CA PRO A 246 7.84 -6.91 -13.40
C PRO A 246 7.23 -5.98 -12.35
N MET A 247 6.02 -5.50 -12.66
CA MET A 247 5.21 -4.65 -11.80
C MET A 247 3.77 -5.17 -11.70
N VAL A 248 3.21 -5.08 -10.51
CA VAL A 248 1.78 -5.32 -10.24
C VAL A 248 1.13 -4.05 -9.72
N VAL A 249 -0.08 -3.76 -10.20
CA VAL A 249 -0.80 -2.52 -9.84
C VAL A 249 -2.19 -2.86 -9.33
N SER A 250 -2.65 -2.25 -8.24
CA SER A 250 -4.03 -2.40 -7.79
C SER A 250 -4.88 -1.17 -8.03
N LEU A 251 -6.13 -1.40 -8.44
CA LEU A 251 -7.19 -0.39 -8.50
C LEU A 251 -8.41 -0.95 -7.75
N GLY A 252 -9.17 -0.09 -7.10
CA GLY A 252 -10.35 -0.54 -6.39
C GLY A 252 -10.74 0.29 -5.19
N ASP A 253 -11.58 -0.33 -4.38
CA ASP A 253 -12.08 0.21 -3.13
C ASP A 253 -11.20 -0.16 -1.93
N SER A 254 -11.78 0.00 -0.74
CA SER A 254 -11.17 -0.16 0.57
C SER A 254 -10.57 -1.54 0.84
N TYR A 255 -11.11 -2.59 0.23
CA TYR A 255 -10.63 -3.95 0.46
C TYR A 255 -9.23 -4.15 -0.12
N ILE A 256 -8.99 -3.66 -1.35
CA ILE A 256 -7.67 -3.76 -1.99
C ILE A 256 -6.77 -2.56 -1.69
N SER A 257 -7.32 -1.42 -1.23
CA SER A 257 -6.51 -0.32 -0.67
C SER A 257 -5.87 -0.74 0.64
N GLY A 258 -6.54 -1.58 1.43
CA GLY A 258 -6.06 -2.02 2.72
C GLY A 258 -6.51 -1.13 3.87
N GLU A 259 -7.76 -0.62 3.83
CA GLU A 259 -8.29 0.42 4.72
C GLU A 259 -8.20 0.09 6.22
N ALA A 260 -8.11 -1.18 6.62
CA ALA A 260 -7.94 -1.60 8.01
C ALA A 260 -6.61 -2.33 8.29
N GLY A 261 -5.69 -2.25 7.35
CA GLY A 261 -4.44 -3.00 7.35
C GLY A 261 -3.45 -2.64 8.45
N ARG A 262 -3.72 -1.58 9.22
CA ARG A 262 -2.96 -1.20 10.42
C ARG A 262 -3.14 -2.18 11.59
N TRP A 263 -4.28 -2.87 11.65
CA TRP A 263 -4.66 -3.60 12.84
C TRP A 263 -4.48 -5.10 12.65
N ALA A 264 -3.61 -5.73 13.43
CA ALA A 264 -3.32 -7.15 13.40
C ALA A 264 -4.15 -7.95 14.42
N GLY A 265 -5.46 -7.69 14.41
CA GLY A 265 -6.47 -8.31 15.27
C GLY A 265 -7.41 -7.27 15.91
N ASN A 266 -8.35 -7.78 16.70
CA ASN A 266 -9.29 -6.99 17.50
C ASN A 266 -8.93 -7.01 18.98
N VAL A 267 -9.52 -6.13 19.80
CA VAL A 267 -9.25 -6.04 21.24
C VAL A 267 -10.54 -5.82 22.03
N ASP A 268 -10.66 -6.48 23.18
CA ASP A 268 -11.82 -6.29 24.06
C ASP A 268 -11.87 -4.88 24.66
N TRP A 269 -10.71 -4.31 24.95
CA TRP A 269 -10.61 -3.00 25.58
C TRP A 269 -9.77 -2.04 24.74
N LEU A 270 -10.28 -0.81 24.59
CA LEU A 270 -9.64 0.21 23.78
C LEU A 270 -8.21 0.55 24.20
N TYR A 271 -7.85 0.41 25.48
CA TYR A 271 -6.48 0.68 25.95
C TYR A 271 -5.49 -0.45 25.60
N GLU A 272 -5.98 -1.58 25.08
CA GLU A 272 -5.17 -2.72 24.66
C GLU A 272 -4.82 -2.65 23.17
N TYR A 273 -5.21 -1.60 22.45
CA TYR A 273 -4.98 -1.44 21.01
C TYR A 273 -3.52 -1.67 20.58
N LEU A 274 -2.54 -1.37 21.44
CA LEU A 274 -1.12 -1.62 21.19
C LEU A 274 -0.78 -3.11 20.99
N LEU A 275 -1.64 -4.03 21.43
CA LEU A 275 -1.48 -5.46 21.19
C LEU A 275 -1.71 -5.84 19.74
N VAL A 276 -2.37 -4.98 18.96
CA VAL A 276 -2.76 -5.21 17.56
C VAL A 276 -2.36 -4.06 16.63
N ASP A 277 -1.77 -2.97 17.13
CA ASP A 277 -1.31 -1.85 16.32
C ASP A 277 0.01 -2.21 15.62
N THR A 278 0.04 -2.16 14.28
CA THR A 278 1.28 -2.34 13.52
C THR A 278 2.06 -1.03 13.34
N GLY A 279 1.46 0.13 13.68
CA GLY A 279 2.08 1.43 13.52
C GLY A 279 1.12 2.48 12.95
N ALA A 280 1.24 3.73 13.40
CA ALA A 280 0.41 4.84 12.91
C ALA A 280 0.76 5.27 11.47
N ASP A 281 1.94 4.89 11.01
CA ASP A 281 2.47 5.06 9.67
C ASP A 281 2.00 3.99 8.68
N ALA A 282 1.18 3.04 9.11
CA ALA A 282 0.69 1.94 8.27
C ALA A 282 0.03 2.40 6.95
N TYR A 283 -0.45 3.64 6.84
CA TYR A 283 -1.05 4.22 5.63
C TYR A 283 -0.15 5.22 4.88
N ASN A 284 1.07 5.46 5.34
CA ASN A 284 1.96 6.47 4.79
C ASN A 284 2.62 6.01 3.48
N ASP A 285 1.90 6.08 2.36
CA ASP A 285 2.39 5.69 1.02
C ASP A 285 3.04 6.83 0.21
N ALA A 286 3.15 8.05 0.76
CA ALA A 286 3.88 9.14 0.11
C ALA A 286 5.41 8.93 0.18
N PRO A 287 6.17 9.43 -0.82
CA PRO A 287 7.63 9.44 -0.74
C PRO A 287 8.13 10.05 0.59
N GLY A 288 8.96 9.30 1.32
CA GLY A 288 9.45 9.67 2.65
C GLY A 288 8.66 9.09 3.83
N GLY A 289 7.55 8.40 3.60
CA GLY A 289 6.85 7.59 4.61
C GLY A 289 6.19 8.39 5.74
N GLN A 290 5.91 9.68 5.52
CA GLN A 290 5.36 10.57 6.56
C GLN A 290 3.88 10.93 6.39
N SER A 291 3.27 10.54 5.26
CA SER A 291 1.87 10.85 4.96
C SER A 291 1.31 9.91 3.90
N GLU A 292 0.00 9.89 3.76
CA GLU A 292 -0.64 9.31 2.57
C GLU A 292 -0.33 10.16 1.33
N GLN A 293 -0.04 9.52 0.19
CA GLN A 293 0.08 10.16 -1.13
C GLN A 293 -1.25 10.81 -1.52
N MET A 294 -2.37 10.23 -1.09
CA MET A 294 -3.71 10.77 -1.28
C MET A 294 -4.52 10.62 0.01
N ALA A 295 -4.69 11.72 0.73
CA ALA A 295 -5.31 11.74 2.05
C ALA A 295 -6.72 11.10 2.09
N GLY A 296 -6.90 10.21 3.06
CA GLY A 296 -8.09 9.41 3.32
C GLY A 296 -8.26 8.22 2.40
N CYS A 297 -7.30 7.87 1.54
CA CYS A 297 -7.42 6.67 0.71
C CYS A 297 -7.10 5.39 1.48
N HIS A 298 -6.46 5.50 2.66
CA HIS A 298 -6.15 4.39 3.55
C HIS A 298 -5.47 3.25 2.79
N ARG A 299 -4.36 3.60 2.13
CA ARG A 299 -3.52 2.65 1.39
C ARG A 299 -2.49 2.07 2.32
N SER A 300 -2.76 0.89 2.87
CA SER A 300 -1.85 0.35 3.88
C SER A 300 -0.63 -0.34 3.28
N GLU A 301 0.47 -0.35 4.01
CA GLU A 301 1.66 -1.16 3.71
C GLU A 301 1.35 -2.67 3.68
N SER A 302 0.33 -3.10 4.43
CA SER A 302 -0.16 -4.48 4.44
C SER A 302 -1.05 -4.83 3.25
N ALA A 303 -1.46 -3.86 2.42
CA ALA A 303 -2.40 -4.06 1.32
C ALA A 303 -2.03 -5.27 0.45
N ALA A 304 -3.06 -6.01 0.03
CA ALA A 304 -2.87 -7.31 -0.59
C ALA A 304 -2.08 -7.29 -1.92
N VAL A 305 -1.98 -6.14 -2.59
CA VAL A 305 -1.18 -5.98 -3.82
C VAL A 305 0.33 -6.04 -3.57
N GLY A 306 0.78 -5.80 -2.33
CA GLY A 306 2.18 -5.67 -1.94
C GLY A 306 2.95 -6.99 -1.93
N ILE A 307 3.00 -7.70 -3.06
CA ILE A 307 3.65 -9.01 -3.11
C ILE A 307 5.18 -8.88 -3.03
N GLY A 308 5.82 -7.87 -3.62
CA GLY A 308 7.28 -7.63 -3.49
C GLY A 308 8.20 -8.69 -4.12
N ARG A 309 7.78 -9.95 -4.19
CA ARG A 309 8.45 -11.09 -4.83
C ARG A 309 7.43 -12.04 -5.48
N ALA A 310 7.87 -12.90 -6.37
CA ALA A 310 7.11 -14.06 -6.84
C ALA A 310 7.44 -15.30 -5.99
N GLU A 311 6.80 -16.43 -6.26
CA GLU A 311 7.08 -17.69 -5.55
C GLU A 311 8.48 -18.24 -5.87
N ASP A 312 8.97 -17.99 -7.09
CA ASP A 312 10.32 -18.33 -7.51
C ASP A 312 11.41 -17.36 -6.96
N GLY A 313 11.00 -16.33 -6.23
CA GLY A 313 11.87 -15.33 -5.61
C GLY A 313 12.16 -14.09 -6.48
N THR A 314 11.68 -14.04 -7.72
CA THR A 314 11.76 -12.87 -8.61
C THR A 314 11.22 -11.63 -7.90
N VAL A 315 11.93 -10.50 -7.94
CA VAL A 315 11.47 -9.26 -7.31
C VAL A 315 10.37 -8.65 -8.17
N VAL A 316 9.25 -8.29 -7.55
CA VAL A 316 8.09 -7.72 -8.23
C VAL A 316 7.74 -6.39 -7.56
N VAL A 317 7.73 -5.31 -8.33
CA VAL A 317 7.35 -3.99 -7.82
C VAL A 317 5.84 -3.90 -7.71
N SER A 318 5.33 -3.39 -6.58
CA SER A 318 3.89 -3.23 -6.37
C SER A 318 3.50 -1.76 -6.30
N ARG A 319 2.39 -1.38 -6.95
CA ARG A 319 1.82 -0.04 -6.86
C ARG A 319 0.34 -0.08 -6.47
N ASN A 320 -0.01 0.58 -5.38
CA ASN A 320 -1.39 0.69 -4.93
C ASN A 320 -2.03 2.00 -5.42
N LEU A 321 -2.94 1.92 -6.39
CA LEU A 321 -3.74 3.07 -6.86
C LEU A 321 -5.16 3.07 -6.29
N ALA A 322 -5.54 2.01 -5.57
CA ALA A 322 -6.85 1.86 -4.94
C ALA A 322 -7.11 2.94 -3.90
N CYS A 323 -8.37 3.15 -3.55
CA CYS A 323 -8.72 4.16 -2.56
C CYS A 323 -9.98 3.73 -1.80
N SER A 324 -9.93 3.85 -0.47
CA SER A 324 -11.12 3.75 0.37
C SER A 324 -12.26 4.64 -0.14
N GLY A 325 -13.47 4.10 -0.11
CA GLY A 325 -14.69 4.76 -0.57
C GLY A 325 -14.81 4.86 -2.09
N ALA A 326 -13.87 4.31 -2.88
CA ALA A 326 -13.98 4.31 -4.32
C ALA A 326 -15.21 3.53 -4.80
N ARG A 327 -15.89 4.10 -5.79
CA ARG A 327 -16.90 3.42 -6.61
C ARG A 327 -16.34 3.19 -8.00
N THR A 328 -17.13 2.58 -8.88
CA THR A 328 -16.83 2.53 -10.33
C THR A 328 -16.75 3.92 -10.99
N TYR A 329 -17.12 4.98 -10.27
CA TYR A 329 -17.02 6.37 -10.71
C TYR A 329 -16.49 7.28 -9.61
N THR A 330 -15.77 8.33 -10.01
CA THR A 330 -15.20 9.37 -9.15
C THR A 330 -16.31 10.23 -8.56
N ASN A 331 -16.31 10.39 -7.23
CA ASN A 331 -17.34 11.13 -6.51
C ASN A 331 -16.83 11.61 -5.14
N GLY A 332 -17.34 12.76 -4.67
CA GLY A 332 -17.19 13.18 -3.28
C GLY A 332 -15.74 13.38 -2.82
N GLY A 333 -14.84 13.75 -3.74
CA GLY A 333 -13.41 13.87 -3.43
C GLY A 333 -12.62 12.55 -3.51
N LYS A 334 -13.28 11.41 -3.74
CA LYS A 334 -12.64 10.09 -3.86
C LYS A 334 -12.47 9.66 -5.33
N PRO A 335 -11.30 9.13 -5.71
CA PRO A 335 -11.05 8.64 -7.06
C PRO A 335 -11.77 7.31 -7.27
N GLY A 336 -12.66 7.26 -8.26
CA GLY A 336 -13.30 6.02 -8.69
C GLY A 336 -12.44 5.24 -9.68
N VAL A 337 -12.86 4.02 -10.00
CA VAL A 337 -12.24 3.21 -11.07
C VAL A 337 -12.75 3.67 -12.43
N ASP A 338 -12.41 4.91 -12.79
CA ASP A 338 -12.77 5.57 -14.04
C ASP A 338 -11.63 6.45 -14.57
N ARG A 339 -11.86 7.04 -15.74
CA ARG A 339 -10.92 7.94 -16.44
C ARG A 339 -11.16 9.42 -16.11
N CYS A 340 -11.64 9.76 -14.91
CA CYS A 340 -11.83 11.18 -14.54
C CYS A 340 -10.48 11.92 -14.54
N THR A 341 -10.42 13.09 -15.17
CA THR A 341 -9.21 13.92 -15.25
C THR A 341 -9.38 15.23 -14.48
N SER A 342 -8.37 15.62 -13.69
CA SER A 342 -8.34 16.89 -12.94
C SER A 342 -8.22 18.15 -13.81
N ALA A 343 -7.84 18.00 -15.09
CA ALA A 343 -7.52 19.10 -15.99
C ALA A 343 -8.70 19.63 -16.84
N THR A 344 -9.85 18.97 -16.83
CA THR A 344 -10.98 19.35 -17.70
C THR A 344 -12.31 19.06 -17.03
N GLY A 345 -13.20 20.06 -16.98
CA GLY A 345 -14.62 19.79 -16.80
C GLY A 345 -15.07 18.86 -17.92
N ALA A 346 -15.31 17.58 -17.58
CA ALA A 346 -15.89 16.53 -18.40
C ALA A 346 -15.73 16.71 -19.93
N THR A 347 -14.54 16.44 -20.47
CA THR A 347 -14.38 16.32 -21.92
C THR A 347 -15.09 15.07 -22.42
N GLU A 348 -16.23 15.28 -23.09
CA GLU A 348 -17.02 14.51 -24.09
C GLU A 348 -16.91 12.99 -24.28
N TRP A 349 -15.94 12.27 -23.71
CA TRP A 349 -15.75 10.83 -23.89
C TRP A 349 -16.76 9.96 -23.13
N ASN A 350 -17.25 10.37 -21.96
CA ASN A 350 -18.27 9.62 -21.20
C ASN A 350 -19.69 9.73 -21.78
N ARG A 351 -19.91 10.62 -22.76
CA ARG A 351 -21.25 10.85 -23.36
C ARG A 351 -21.65 9.77 -24.38
N TYR A 352 -20.69 9.15 -25.07
CA TYR A 352 -20.98 8.33 -26.25
C TYR A 352 -21.12 6.83 -25.98
N GLN A 353 -20.48 6.25 -24.95
CA GLN A 353 -20.60 4.82 -24.66
C GLN A 353 -21.81 4.47 -23.78
N TYR A 354 -22.21 5.33 -22.84
CA TYR A 354 -23.41 5.08 -22.02
C TYR A 354 -24.72 5.20 -22.82
N GLN A 355 -24.76 5.99 -23.89
CA GLN A 355 -25.94 6.10 -24.77
C GLN A 355 -26.05 4.97 -25.81
N THR A 356 -24.98 4.21 -26.03
CA THR A 356 -24.95 3.13 -27.04
C THR A 356 -24.95 1.72 -26.43
N LEU A 357 -24.85 1.58 -25.10
CA LEU A 357 -25.29 0.39 -24.39
C LEU A 357 -26.82 0.24 -24.54
N GLN A 358 -27.25 -0.41 -25.61
CA GLN A 358 -28.59 -0.99 -25.71
C GLN A 358 -28.71 -2.11 -24.67
N ILE A 359 -28.94 -1.75 -23.41
CA ILE A 359 -29.36 -2.69 -22.37
C ILE A 359 -30.79 -3.12 -22.73
N PRO A 360 -31.06 -4.41 -23.04
CA PRO A 360 -32.42 -4.87 -23.29
C PRO A 360 -33.18 -4.93 -21.96
N GLY A 361 -34.06 -3.97 -21.71
CA GLY A 361 -34.93 -3.95 -20.53
C GLY A 361 -35.51 -2.55 -20.28
N PRO A 362 -36.66 -2.44 -19.60
CA PRO A 362 -37.27 -1.15 -19.30
C PRO A 362 -36.50 -0.45 -18.16
N VAL A 363 -35.24 -0.08 -18.40
CA VAL A 363 -34.53 0.84 -17.51
C VAL A 363 -35.23 2.19 -17.67
N GLN A 364 -35.83 2.68 -16.58
CA GLN A 364 -36.43 4.01 -16.50
C GLN A 364 -35.40 5.04 -17.00
N ARG A 365 -35.70 5.67 -18.14
CA ARG A 365 -34.98 6.86 -18.62
C ARG A 365 -35.15 7.96 -17.56
N GLY A 366 -34.21 8.06 -16.62
CA GLY A 366 -34.37 9.03 -15.53
C GLY A 366 -33.17 9.26 -14.61
N THR A 367 -32.26 8.32 -14.39
CA THR A 367 -31.22 8.48 -13.36
C THR A 367 -29.89 7.85 -13.77
N PHE A 368 -29.27 8.42 -14.80
CA PHE A 368 -27.81 8.36 -14.96
C PHE A 368 -27.33 9.79 -15.15
N PRO A 369 -26.93 10.51 -14.08
CA PRO A 369 -26.39 11.84 -14.24
C PRO A 369 -25.03 11.75 -14.95
N VAL A 370 -25.01 12.13 -16.22
CA VAL A 370 -23.82 12.62 -16.94
C VAL A 370 -23.88 14.16 -16.87
N PRO A 371 -22.80 14.92 -16.65
CA PRO A 371 -21.41 14.54 -16.42
C PRO A 371 -20.96 14.79 -14.96
N TYR A 372 -20.15 13.88 -14.41
CA TYR A 372 -19.49 14.07 -13.11
C TYR A 372 -18.46 15.21 -13.21
N ASP A 373 -18.59 16.19 -12.31
CA ASP A 373 -17.50 17.09 -11.99
C ASP A 373 -16.46 16.26 -11.23
N CYS A 374 -15.29 16.04 -11.84
CA CYS A 374 -14.18 15.35 -11.19
C CYS A 374 -13.72 16.11 -9.93
N ASN A 375 -14.15 17.36 -9.72
CA ASN A 375 -13.82 18.19 -8.57
C ASN A 375 -12.30 18.25 -8.29
N GLY A 376 -11.50 18.22 -9.35
CA GLY A 376 -10.03 18.18 -9.27
C GLY A 376 -9.43 16.82 -8.88
N VAL A 377 -10.24 15.78 -8.71
CA VAL A 377 -9.80 14.41 -8.41
C VAL A 377 -9.48 13.67 -9.71
N THR A 378 -8.36 12.97 -9.72
CA THR A 378 -7.97 12.09 -10.83
C THR A 378 -8.49 10.69 -10.54
N GLY A 379 -9.28 10.11 -11.45
CA GLY A 379 -9.78 8.75 -11.32
C GLY A 379 -8.65 7.72 -11.39
N GLN A 380 -8.85 6.54 -10.82
CA GLN A 380 -7.78 5.55 -10.68
C GLN A 380 -7.32 4.98 -12.03
N VAL A 381 -8.20 4.88 -13.03
CA VAL A 381 -7.80 4.44 -14.38
C VAL A 381 -6.98 5.51 -15.06
N GLU A 382 -7.28 6.79 -14.81
CA GLU A 382 -6.44 7.90 -15.27
C GLU A 382 -5.10 7.92 -14.51
N SER A 383 -5.06 7.59 -13.23
CA SER A 383 -3.80 7.40 -12.48
C SER A 383 -2.98 6.24 -13.03
N LEU A 384 -3.62 5.14 -13.45
CA LEU A 384 -2.93 4.03 -14.13
C LEU A 384 -2.34 4.49 -15.47
N ARG A 385 -3.08 5.27 -16.26
CA ARG A 385 -2.56 5.87 -17.50
C ARG A 385 -1.33 6.74 -17.25
N GLN A 386 -1.35 7.57 -16.19
CA GLN A 386 -0.20 8.40 -15.81
C GLN A 386 0.98 7.57 -15.32
N LEU A 387 0.72 6.48 -14.57
CA LEU A 387 1.76 5.54 -14.14
C LEU A 387 2.43 4.88 -15.36
N LEU A 388 1.64 4.40 -16.32
CA LEU A 388 2.13 3.80 -17.56
C LEU A 388 3.09 4.74 -18.31
N GLU A 389 2.79 6.04 -18.37
CA GLU A 389 3.68 7.04 -18.96
C GLU A 389 4.98 7.25 -18.14
N GLN A 390 4.89 7.17 -16.82
CA GLN A 390 6.04 7.36 -15.93
C GLN A 390 7.01 6.17 -15.96
N VAL A 391 6.49 4.95 -16.13
CA VAL A 391 7.26 3.71 -16.07
C VAL A 391 7.61 3.12 -17.44
N ASP A 392 7.24 3.79 -18.52
CA ASP A 392 7.50 3.34 -19.89
C ASP A 392 9.00 3.04 -20.10
N GLY A 393 9.28 1.86 -20.64
CA GLY A 393 10.64 1.34 -20.84
C GLY A 393 11.44 1.05 -19.56
N GLN A 394 10.83 1.17 -18.37
CA GLN A 394 11.47 0.89 -17.08
C GLN A 394 10.89 -0.32 -16.37
N TYR A 395 9.58 -0.56 -16.52
CA TYR A 395 8.87 -1.67 -15.90
C TYR A 395 7.85 -2.30 -16.85
N HIS A 396 7.60 -3.58 -16.67
CA HIS A 396 6.53 -4.32 -17.33
C HIS A 396 5.38 -4.54 -16.34
N ILE A 397 4.23 -3.90 -16.57
CA ILE A 397 3.02 -4.18 -15.78
C ILE A 397 2.40 -5.50 -16.24
N GLU A 398 2.71 -6.59 -15.55
CA GLU A 398 2.24 -7.94 -15.90
C GLU A 398 0.86 -8.26 -15.30
N MET A 399 0.50 -7.62 -14.18
CA MET A 399 -0.79 -7.87 -13.52
C MET A 399 -1.42 -6.61 -12.97
N VAL A 400 -2.71 -6.42 -13.25
CA VAL A 400 -3.55 -5.38 -12.65
C VAL A 400 -4.63 -6.03 -11.77
N VAL A 401 -4.53 -5.86 -10.46
CA VAL A 401 -5.49 -6.40 -9.49
C VAL A 401 -6.64 -5.41 -9.29
N VAL A 402 -7.88 -5.87 -9.45
CA VAL A 402 -9.07 -5.02 -9.33
C VAL A 402 -10.03 -5.57 -8.29
N SER A 403 -10.40 -4.76 -7.29
CA SER A 403 -11.51 -5.08 -6.36
C SER A 403 -12.46 -3.89 -6.31
N ILE A 404 -13.66 -4.04 -6.91
CA ILE A 404 -14.62 -2.94 -6.99
C ILE A 404 -16.05 -3.45 -7.05
N GLY A 405 -16.95 -2.75 -6.38
CA GLY A 405 -18.39 -2.99 -6.45
C GLY A 405 -19.11 -2.86 -5.11
N GLY A 406 -18.44 -3.15 -3.98
CA GLY A 406 -19.05 -3.10 -2.64
C GLY A 406 -19.71 -1.74 -2.35
N ASN A 407 -18.99 -0.65 -2.63
CA ASN A 407 -19.52 0.71 -2.47
C ASN A 407 -20.64 1.07 -3.46
N ASN A 408 -20.72 0.39 -4.60
CA ASN A 408 -21.83 0.55 -5.54
C ASN A 408 -23.07 -0.20 -5.04
N PHE A 409 -22.90 -1.30 -4.33
CA PHE A 409 -23.97 -2.05 -3.66
C PHE A 409 -24.48 -1.42 -2.36
N ASP A 410 -23.92 -0.27 -1.94
CA ASP A 410 -24.20 0.35 -0.65
C ASP A 410 -23.97 -0.62 0.53
N PHE A 411 -22.89 -1.40 0.44
CA PHE A 411 -22.59 -2.45 1.41
C PHE A 411 -22.44 -1.91 2.84
N SER A 412 -21.86 -0.73 3.02
CA SER A 412 -21.80 -0.07 4.34
C SER A 412 -23.19 0.23 4.89
N GLY A 413 -24.14 0.65 4.04
CA GLY A 413 -25.53 0.89 4.43
C GLY A 413 -26.25 -0.40 4.85
N ILE A 414 -25.99 -1.50 4.15
CA ILE A 414 -26.50 -2.84 4.53
C ILE A 414 -25.96 -3.21 5.92
N VAL A 415 -24.64 -3.18 6.12
CA VAL A 415 -24.00 -3.51 7.42
C VAL A 415 -24.54 -2.61 8.53
N GLU A 416 -24.64 -1.30 8.30
CA GLU A 416 -25.17 -0.35 9.27
C GLU A 416 -26.62 -0.68 9.65
N GLN A 417 -27.45 -1.06 8.67
CA GLN A 417 -28.84 -1.45 8.92
C GLN A 417 -28.91 -2.74 9.75
N CYS A 418 -28.18 -3.79 9.37
CA CYS A 418 -28.15 -5.05 10.13
C CYS A 418 -27.73 -4.85 11.59
N VAL A 419 -26.70 -4.03 11.84
CA VAL A 419 -26.26 -3.76 13.22
C VAL A 419 -27.27 -2.90 13.97
N LYS A 420 -27.93 -1.94 13.31
CA LYS A 420 -29.01 -1.17 13.93
C LYS A 420 -30.19 -2.05 14.31
N ASP A 421 -30.63 -2.94 13.43
CA ASP A 421 -31.77 -3.82 13.69
C ASP A 421 -31.43 -4.84 14.77
N PHE A 422 -30.18 -5.34 14.81
CA PHE A 422 -29.67 -6.13 15.93
C PHE A 422 -29.73 -5.39 17.27
N LEU A 423 -29.37 -4.10 17.28
CA LEU A 423 -29.36 -3.29 18.50
C LEU A 423 -30.75 -2.82 18.92
N ALA A 424 -31.62 -2.48 17.96
CA ALA A 424 -32.95 -1.92 18.15
C ALA A 424 -34.03 -2.98 18.33
N GLY A 425 -33.97 -4.10 17.61
CA GLY A 425 -34.91 -5.22 17.76
C GLY A 425 -34.86 -5.85 19.16
N ARG A 426 -33.79 -5.57 19.94
CA ARG A 426 -33.64 -5.98 21.33
C ARG A 426 -34.21 -4.98 22.35
N ASP A 427 -34.75 -3.84 21.93
CA ASP A 427 -35.23 -2.83 22.86
C ASP A 427 -36.31 -3.42 23.77
N TRP A 428 -36.15 -3.20 25.07
CA TRP A 428 -37.12 -3.61 26.09
C TRP A 428 -38.35 -2.72 26.06
N ASP A 429 -38.81 -2.30 24.88
CA ASP A 429 -40.14 -1.72 24.77
C ASP A 429 -41.12 -2.87 24.96
N MET A 430 -41.37 -3.15 26.24
CA MET A 430 -42.38 -4.05 26.76
C MET A 430 -43.72 -3.60 26.19
N HIS A 431 -44.03 -4.06 24.99
CA HIS A 431 -45.30 -3.79 24.37
C HIS A 431 -46.37 -4.49 25.19
N CYS A 432 -47.10 -3.67 25.92
CA CYS A 432 -48.20 -4.10 26.74
C CYS A 432 -49.36 -4.44 25.81
N ALA A 433 -49.50 -5.72 25.43
CA ALA A 433 -50.54 -6.15 24.50
C ALA A 433 -51.96 -5.81 25.00
N ALA A 434 -52.14 -5.66 26.33
CA ALA A 434 -53.33 -5.07 26.94
C ALA A 434 -53.05 -4.51 28.37
N HIS A 435 -53.65 -3.37 28.69
CA HIS A 435 -53.74 -2.84 30.06
C HIS A 435 -55.07 -3.25 30.72
N VAL A 436 -55.03 -3.91 31.87
CA VAL A 436 -56.21 -4.17 32.71
C VAL A 436 -55.94 -3.57 34.09
N PHE A 437 -56.83 -2.69 34.55
CA PHE A 437 -56.67 -1.90 35.79
C PHE A 437 -55.36 -1.08 35.87
N GLY A 438 -54.83 -0.64 34.72
CA GLY A 438 -53.59 0.13 34.69
C GLY A 438 -52.33 -0.70 34.94
N GLN A 439 -52.42 -2.03 34.94
CA GLN A 439 -51.28 -2.95 34.94
C GLN A 439 -51.27 -3.76 33.64
N CYS A 440 -50.06 -4.07 33.15
CA CYS A 440 -49.86 -4.88 31.95
C CYS A 440 -50.13 -6.36 32.22
N VAL A 441 -50.94 -6.99 31.38
CA VAL A 441 -51.43 -8.37 31.62
C VAL A 441 -50.94 -9.39 30.59
N LEU A 442 -50.40 -8.96 29.45
CA LEU A 442 -49.84 -9.81 28.40
C LEU A 442 -48.50 -9.25 27.92
N TRP A 443 -47.48 -10.11 27.94
CA TRP A 443 -46.09 -9.81 27.58
C TRP A 443 -45.79 -10.50 26.24
N TRP A 444 -45.38 -9.75 25.22
CA TRP A 444 -44.92 -10.31 23.94
C TRP A 444 -43.38 -10.22 23.86
N PRO A 445 -42.67 -11.18 23.25
CA PRO A 445 -41.21 -11.12 23.14
C PRO A 445 -40.76 -10.03 22.16
N VAL A 446 -39.50 -9.64 22.30
CA VAL A 446 -38.58 -9.08 21.29
C VAL A 446 -39.14 -9.18 19.87
N SER A 447 -39.36 -8.07 19.18
CA SER A 447 -39.56 -8.11 17.72
C SER A 447 -38.19 -8.18 17.08
N GLU A 448 -37.75 -9.39 16.75
CA GLU A 448 -36.63 -9.58 15.83
C GLU A 448 -36.93 -8.77 14.55
N ASP A 449 -35.98 -7.94 14.16
CA ASP A 449 -36.05 -7.01 13.03
C ASP A 449 -34.81 -7.29 12.19
N TYR A 450 -34.97 -7.56 10.89
CA TYR A 450 -33.93 -8.18 10.08
C TYR A 450 -33.58 -7.29 8.90
N CYS A 451 -32.31 -6.93 8.73
CA CYS A 451 -31.93 -6.11 7.57
C CYS A 451 -32.14 -6.85 6.24
N SER A 452 -32.23 -8.18 6.29
CA SER A 452 -32.45 -9.05 5.13
C SER A 452 -33.86 -8.96 4.53
N ASP A 453 -34.87 -8.50 5.30
CA ASP A 453 -36.23 -8.25 4.79
C ASP A 453 -36.54 -6.77 4.55
N ASP A 454 -35.57 -5.91 4.89
CA ASP A 454 -35.61 -4.48 4.70
C ASP A 454 -35.34 -4.05 3.25
N ALA A 455 -35.77 -2.82 2.91
CA ALA A 455 -35.57 -2.26 1.58
C ALA A 455 -34.09 -2.11 1.20
N ILE A 456 -33.16 -2.08 2.16
CA ILE A 456 -31.73 -2.01 1.88
C ILE A 456 -31.20 -3.31 1.22
N ALA A 457 -31.82 -4.46 1.52
CA ALA A 457 -31.48 -5.74 0.93
C ALA A 457 -31.73 -5.77 -0.59
N ASP A 458 -32.60 -4.90 -1.12
CA ASP A 458 -32.87 -4.80 -2.55
C ASP A 458 -31.61 -4.45 -3.37
N ASN A 459 -30.63 -3.79 -2.76
CA ASN A 459 -29.37 -3.44 -3.40
C ASN A 459 -28.61 -4.69 -3.90
N VAL A 460 -28.71 -5.81 -3.18
CA VAL A 460 -27.98 -7.05 -3.46
C VAL A 460 -28.88 -8.21 -3.88
N THR A 461 -30.20 -8.02 -3.96
CA THR A 461 -31.15 -9.11 -4.29
C THR A 461 -31.98 -8.86 -5.54
N THR A 462 -32.25 -7.60 -5.91
CA THR A 462 -33.11 -7.31 -7.07
C THR A 462 -32.36 -7.41 -8.38
N THR A 463 -32.99 -8.00 -9.39
CA THR A 463 -32.41 -8.14 -10.74
C THR A 463 -31.99 -6.81 -11.36
N ASP A 464 -32.77 -5.75 -11.14
CA ASP A 464 -32.47 -4.42 -11.69
C ASP A 464 -31.18 -3.85 -11.10
N ASN A 465 -31.00 -3.94 -9.77
CA ASN A 465 -29.77 -3.49 -9.12
C ASN A 465 -28.57 -4.35 -9.53
N LEU A 466 -28.70 -5.68 -9.52
CA LEU A 466 -27.63 -6.58 -9.94
C LEU A 466 -27.18 -6.31 -11.38
N THR A 467 -28.13 -6.15 -12.32
CA THR A 467 -27.83 -5.81 -13.72
C THR A 467 -27.14 -4.46 -13.85
N LEU A 468 -27.57 -3.48 -13.06
CA LEU A 468 -26.98 -2.15 -13.05
C LEU A 468 -25.54 -2.17 -12.54
N ARG A 469 -25.29 -2.84 -11.40
CA ARG A 469 -23.95 -2.96 -10.82
C ARG A 469 -23.01 -3.75 -11.74
N GLN A 470 -23.50 -4.81 -12.37
CA GLN A 470 -22.75 -5.55 -13.40
C GLN A 470 -22.28 -4.63 -14.53
N ALA A 471 -23.17 -3.79 -15.06
CA ALA A 471 -22.85 -2.88 -16.16
C ALA A 471 -21.80 -1.83 -15.75
N GLU A 472 -21.91 -1.28 -14.54
CA GLU A 472 -20.95 -0.33 -13.97
C GLU A 472 -19.56 -0.96 -13.83
N ILE A 473 -19.47 -2.15 -13.23
CA ILE A 473 -18.20 -2.87 -13.06
C ILE A 473 -17.59 -3.18 -14.43
N THR A 474 -18.39 -3.70 -15.37
CA THR A 474 -17.94 -4.00 -16.74
C THR A 474 -17.36 -2.77 -17.44
N ALA A 475 -17.92 -1.59 -17.20
CA ALA A 475 -17.41 -0.33 -17.77
C ALA A 475 -16.03 0.03 -17.20
N SER A 476 -15.84 -0.05 -15.89
CA SER A 476 -14.53 0.18 -15.24
C SER A 476 -13.46 -0.79 -15.75
N LEU A 477 -13.76 -2.09 -15.84
CA LEU A 477 -12.81 -3.09 -16.36
C LEU A 477 -12.45 -2.81 -17.83
N ARG A 478 -13.41 -2.35 -18.65
CA ARG A 478 -13.16 -1.94 -20.04
C ARG A 478 -12.26 -0.70 -20.12
N ASP A 479 -12.45 0.26 -19.23
CA ASP A 479 -11.63 1.47 -19.18
C ASP A 479 -10.17 1.15 -18.84
N ILE A 480 -9.91 0.21 -17.91
CA ILE A 480 -8.55 -0.27 -17.61
C ILE A 480 -7.91 -0.88 -18.86
N ARG A 481 -8.60 -1.80 -19.55
CA ARG A 481 -8.09 -2.37 -20.80
C ARG A 481 -7.82 -1.30 -21.87
N THR A 482 -8.65 -0.27 -21.91
CA THR A 482 -8.49 0.84 -22.86
C THR A 482 -7.19 1.63 -22.62
N VAL A 483 -6.83 1.90 -21.36
CA VAL A 483 -5.59 2.63 -21.05
C VAL A 483 -4.35 1.76 -21.22
N MET A 484 -4.42 0.47 -20.88
CA MET A 484 -3.34 -0.49 -21.14
C MET A 484 -3.05 -0.60 -22.64
N ALA A 485 -4.09 -0.80 -23.46
CA ALA A 485 -3.97 -0.82 -24.91
C ALA A 485 -3.45 0.51 -25.49
N GLY A 486 -3.86 1.64 -24.90
CA GLY A 486 -3.36 2.97 -25.27
C GLY A 486 -1.87 3.17 -25.01
N ALA A 487 -1.31 2.46 -24.03
CA ALA A 487 0.12 2.43 -23.72
C ALA A 487 0.91 1.37 -24.51
N GLY A 488 0.25 0.63 -25.41
CA GLY A 488 0.90 -0.36 -26.28
C GLY A 488 0.88 -1.80 -25.76
N TYR A 489 0.27 -2.06 -24.60
CA TYR A 489 0.08 -3.41 -24.09
C TYR A 489 -0.99 -4.15 -24.89
N THR A 490 -0.66 -5.35 -25.37
CA THR A 490 -1.60 -6.32 -25.93
C THR A 490 -2.23 -7.16 -24.82
N ASP A 491 -3.26 -7.95 -25.15
CA ASP A 491 -3.90 -8.82 -24.16
C ASP A 491 -2.95 -9.93 -23.66
N ASP A 492 -1.91 -10.29 -24.41
CA ASP A 492 -0.95 -11.33 -24.01
C ASP A 492 0.15 -10.77 -23.09
N ASP A 493 0.31 -9.45 -22.98
CA ASP A 493 1.39 -8.83 -22.20
C ASP A 493 1.04 -8.70 -20.71
N TRP A 494 -0.24 -8.85 -20.31
CA TRP A 494 -0.67 -8.62 -18.93
C TRP A 494 -2.02 -9.27 -18.65
N THR A 495 -2.27 -9.57 -17.37
CA THR A 495 -3.56 -10.10 -16.90
C THR A 495 -4.24 -9.15 -15.93
N MET A 496 -5.55 -8.98 -16.07
CA MET A 496 -6.37 -8.33 -15.05
C MET A 496 -6.90 -9.39 -14.08
N LEU A 497 -6.49 -9.32 -12.82
CA LEU A 497 -7.00 -10.21 -11.77
C LEU A 497 -8.12 -9.51 -11.00
N VAL A 498 -9.36 -9.95 -11.18
CA VAL A 498 -10.53 -9.36 -10.51
C VAL A 498 -10.83 -10.12 -9.23
N ASN A 499 -10.61 -9.47 -8.09
CA ASN A 499 -10.91 -10.02 -6.78
C ASN A 499 -12.40 -9.87 -6.44
N THR A 500 -13.01 -10.92 -5.92
CA THR A 500 -14.29 -10.83 -5.20
C THR A 500 -14.04 -10.37 -3.76
N TYR A 501 -14.99 -10.55 -2.85
CA TYR A 501 -14.83 -10.18 -1.44
C TYR A 501 -14.88 -11.43 -0.55
N PRO A 502 -14.08 -11.49 0.54
CA PRO A 502 -14.21 -12.54 1.54
C PRO A 502 -15.49 -12.38 2.37
N SER A 503 -15.99 -13.50 2.91
CA SER A 503 -17.03 -13.42 3.93
C SER A 503 -16.46 -12.84 5.23
N PRO A 504 -17.02 -11.75 5.77
CA PRO A 504 -16.50 -11.10 6.96
C PRO A 504 -17.00 -11.73 8.28
N ILE A 505 -18.12 -12.46 8.26
CA ILE A 505 -18.78 -13.05 9.43
C ILE A 505 -19.21 -14.51 9.18
N PRO A 506 -19.27 -15.35 10.22
CA PRO A 506 -19.71 -16.73 10.11
C PRO A 506 -21.21 -16.89 9.81
N ASP A 507 -21.62 -18.13 9.48
CA ASP A 507 -23.03 -18.51 9.57
C ASP A 507 -23.47 -18.53 11.05
N SER A 508 -24.78 -18.52 11.30
CA SER A 508 -25.35 -18.37 12.65
C SER A 508 -24.83 -19.39 13.67
N ASP A 509 -24.60 -20.64 13.25
CA ASP A 509 -24.17 -21.75 14.10
C ASP A 509 -22.66 -21.77 14.41
N GLU A 510 -21.89 -20.90 13.77
CA GLU A 510 -20.44 -20.75 13.89
C GLU A 510 -20.03 -19.47 14.66
N PHE A 511 -21.01 -18.70 15.17
CA PHE A 511 -20.72 -17.56 16.03
C PHE A 511 -20.32 -17.98 17.45
N ARG A 512 -19.16 -17.46 17.87
CA ARG A 512 -18.67 -17.51 19.26
C ARG A 512 -19.63 -16.86 20.26
N TYR A 513 -20.35 -15.84 19.83
CA TYR A 513 -21.37 -15.16 20.64
C TYR A 513 -22.75 -15.57 20.16
N ILE A 514 -23.41 -16.42 20.95
CA ILE A 514 -24.81 -16.79 20.72
C ILE A 514 -25.71 -15.55 20.68
N GLU A 515 -26.81 -15.66 19.96
CA GLU A 515 -27.76 -14.58 19.72
C GLU A 515 -28.63 -14.22 20.95
N THR A 516 -28.06 -14.21 22.15
CA THR A 516 -28.74 -13.80 23.38
C THR A 516 -28.15 -12.49 23.92
N GLY A 517 -29.00 -11.46 24.07
CA GLY A 517 -28.56 -10.16 24.57
C GLY A 517 -27.64 -9.41 23.59
N TRP A 518 -26.74 -8.57 24.08
CA TRP A 518 -26.00 -7.63 23.24
C TRP A 518 -24.55 -8.04 23.00
N SER A 519 -24.08 -9.15 23.60
CA SER A 519 -22.66 -9.53 23.61
C SER A 519 -22.05 -9.68 22.22
N ARG A 520 -22.84 -10.11 21.22
CA ARG A 520 -22.38 -10.18 19.84
C ARG A 520 -21.88 -8.82 19.33
N GLN A 521 -22.54 -7.72 19.70
CA GLN A 521 -22.06 -6.36 19.40
C GLN A 521 -21.18 -5.75 20.50
N THR A 522 -21.55 -5.87 21.78
CA THR A 522 -20.89 -5.15 22.89
C THR A 522 -19.59 -5.79 23.34
N THR A 523 -19.34 -7.05 22.96
CA THR A 523 -18.10 -7.78 23.25
C THR A 523 -17.41 -8.22 21.97
N GLY A 524 -18.16 -8.72 20.99
CA GLY A 524 -17.60 -9.18 19.71
C GLY A 524 -17.50 -8.13 18.60
N GLY A 525 -18.25 -7.04 18.68
CA GLY A 525 -18.31 -6.04 17.61
C GLY A 525 -18.90 -6.57 16.28
N CYS A 526 -19.79 -7.56 16.32
CA CYS A 526 -20.35 -8.24 15.15
C CYS A 526 -21.87 -8.42 15.26
N GLY A 527 -22.58 -7.38 15.72
CA GLY A 527 -24.01 -7.43 15.98
C GLY A 527 -24.85 -7.70 14.73
N PHE A 528 -25.12 -8.96 14.44
CA PHE A 528 -26.04 -9.43 13.42
C PHE A 528 -27.01 -10.42 14.04
N TRP A 529 -28.24 -10.46 13.57
CA TRP A 529 -29.13 -11.58 13.83
C TRP A 529 -28.65 -12.83 13.09
N ASP A 530 -29.02 -14.00 13.59
CA ASP A 530 -28.74 -15.31 12.99
C ASP A 530 -29.29 -15.37 11.57
N GLU A 531 -30.53 -14.89 11.35
CA GLU A 531 -31.15 -14.83 10.02
C GLU A 531 -30.38 -13.88 9.07
N ASP A 532 -29.92 -12.73 9.56
CA ASP A 532 -29.14 -11.79 8.75
C ASP A 532 -27.74 -12.32 8.41
N ALA A 533 -27.10 -13.05 9.33
CA ALA A 533 -25.80 -13.66 9.09
C ALA A 533 -25.88 -14.82 8.08
N ASP A 534 -26.89 -15.68 8.22
CA ASP A 534 -27.18 -16.75 7.27
C ASP A 534 -27.52 -16.17 5.89
N TRP A 535 -28.31 -15.10 5.84
CA TRP A 535 -28.63 -14.37 4.60
C TRP A 535 -27.38 -13.75 3.97
N ALA A 536 -26.49 -13.14 4.76
CA ALA A 536 -25.27 -12.52 4.27
C ALA A 536 -24.38 -13.55 3.55
N ASN A 537 -24.22 -14.74 4.13
CA ASN A 537 -23.39 -15.82 3.59
C ASN A 537 -24.05 -16.60 2.45
N SER A 538 -25.37 -16.79 2.48
CA SER A 538 -26.09 -17.62 1.50
C SER A 538 -26.72 -16.85 0.34
N VAL A 539 -26.97 -15.54 0.49
CA VAL A 539 -27.64 -14.70 -0.51
C VAL A 539 -26.84 -13.47 -0.88
N ALA A 540 -26.54 -12.58 0.08
CA ALA A 540 -25.99 -11.25 -0.23
C ALA A 540 -24.61 -11.35 -0.90
N LEU A 541 -23.63 -11.97 -0.23
CA LEU A 541 -22.28 -12.12 -0.76
C LEU A 541 -22.22 -12.99 -2.03
N PRO A 542 -22.96 -14.11 -2.13
CA PRO A 542 -23.09 -14.85 -3.38
C PRO A 542 -23.62 -14.03 -4.56
N ASN A 543 -24.61 -13.15 -4.35
CA ASN A 543 -25.13 -12.28 -5.41
C ASN A 543 -24.11 -11.22 -5.84
N ILE A 544 -23.38 -10.61 -4.90
CA ILE A 544 -22.27 -9.69 -5.21
C ILE A 544 -21.19 -10.42 -6.04
N THR A 545 -20.77 -11.60 -5.58
CA THR A 545 -19.78 -12.45 -6.25
C THR A 545 -20.22 -12.84 -7.66
N ALA A 546 -21.47 -13.26 -7.82
CA ALA A 546 -22.06 -13.60 -9.12
C ALA A 546 -22.13 -12.38 -10.05
N THR A 547 -22.39 -11.19 -9.53
CA THR A 547 -22.42 -9.95 -10.30
C THR A 547 -21.02 -9.60 -10.84
N ILE A 548 -19.98 -9.71 -10.02
CA ILE A 548 -18.58 -9.48 -10.43
C ILE A 548 -18.16 -10.49 -11.50
N ARG A 549 -18.42 -11.79 -11.27
CA ARG A 549 -18.16 -12.86 -12.25
C ARG A 549 -18.92 -12.61 -13.56
N SER A 550 -20.16 -12.15 -13.49
CA SER A 550 -20.97 -11.82 -14.67
C SER A 550 -20.44 -10.60 -15.41
N ALA A 551 -19.86 -9.61 -14.71
CA ALA A 551 -19.21 -8.46 -15.33
C ALA A 551 -17.95 -8.87 -16.11
N VAL A 552 -17.11 -9.72 -15.52
CA VAL A 552 -15.94 -10.31 -16.19
C VAL A 552 -16.36 -11.13 -17.42
N ALA A 553 -17.35 -12.01 -17.27
CA ALA A 553 -17.88 -12.78 -18.39
C ALA A 553 -18.48 -11.89 -19.50
N SER A 554 -19.13 -10.78 -19.13
CA SER A 554 -19.69 -9.81 -20.08
C SER A 554 -18.63 -8.99 -20.81
N LEU A 555 -17.48 -8.76 -20.18
CA LEU A 555 -16.33 -8.14 -20.82
C LEU A 555 -15.75 -9.05 -21.92
N GLY A 556 -15.76 -10.37 -21.69
CA GLY A 556 -15.37 -11.39 -22.67
C GLY A 556 -13.91 -11.28 -23.13
N ALA A 557 -13.05 -10.73 -22.28
CA ALA A 557 -11.63 -10.53 -22.54
C ALA A 557 -10.83 -11.79 -22.19
N PRO A 558 -9.83 -12.17 -22.99
CA PRO A 558 -9.07 -13.41 -22.77
C PRO A 558 -8.08 -13.32 -21.61
N ASN A 559 -7.68 -12.10 -21.22
CA ASN A 559 -6.65 -11.83 -20.22
C ASN A 559 -7.25 -11.27 -18.92
N VAL A 560 -8.42 -11.77 -18.53
CA VAL A 560 -9.11 -11.35 -17.31
C VAL A 560 -9.49 -12.59 -16.51
N GLU A 561 -8.89 -12.69 -15.33
CA GLU A 561 -9.06 -13.78 -14.40
C GLU A 561 -9.85 -13.33 -13.17
N VAL A 562 -10.46 -14.28 -12.46
CA VAL A 562 -11.18 -14.00 -11.21
C VAL A 562 -10.49 -14.74 -10.07
N LEU A 563 -10.14 -13.99 -9.02
CA LEU A 563 -9.74 -14.55 -7.74
C LEU A 563 -10.93 -14.46 -6.78
N ASP A 564 -11.56 -15.60 -6.52
CA ASP A 564 -12.68 -15.67 -5.59
C ASP A 564 -12.18 -15.74 -4.14
N LEU A 565 -12.54 -14.74 -3.35
CA LEU A 565 -12.14 -14.58 -1.96
C LEU A 565 -13.20 -15.06 -0.97
N LYS A 566 -14.42 -15.46 -1.40
CA LYS A 566 -15.56 -15.75 -0.49
C LYS A 566 -15.15 -16.59 0.72
N ASP A 567 -14.39 -17.65 0.49
CA ASP A 567 -14.00 -18.65 1.49
C ASP A 567 -12.61 -18.40 2.10
N ALA A 568 -11.95 -17.29 1.74
CA ALA A 568 -10.57 -17.01 2.15
C ALA A 568 -10.41 -16.88 3.67
N PHE A 569 -11.46 -16.44 4.36
CA PHE A 569 -11.43 -16.16 5.80
C PHE A 569 -12.12 -17.22 6.66
N LEU A 570 -12.55 -18.36 6.11
CA LEU A 570 -13.17 -19.42 6.93
C LEU A 570 -12.27 -19.84 8.12
N ASP A 571 -12.88 -20.03 9.29
CA ASP A 571 -12.27 -20.15 10.62
C ASP A 571 -11.51 -18.91 11.11
N ARG A 572 -11.62 -17.76 10.46
CA ARG A 572 -10.89 -16.51 10.79
C ARG A 572 -11.77 -15.26 10.69
N ARG A 573 -13.07 -15.42 10.46
CA ARG A 573 -14.05 -14.33 10.33
C ARG A 573 -14.27 -13.66 11.68
N LEU A 574 -14.86 -12.48 11.65
CA LEU A 574 -15.20 -11.74 12.85
C LEU A 574 -16.20 -12.54 13.69
N CYS A 575 -15.92 -12.74 14.98
CA CYS A 575 -16.74 -13.50 15.92
C CYS A 575 -16.96 -14.98 15.60
N GLU A 576 -16.17 -15.54 14.69
CA GLU A 576 -16.19 -16.98 14.44
C GLU A 576 -15.64 -17.75 15.65
N ASP A 577 -16.07 -19.01 15.77
CA ASP A 577 -15.54 -19.93 16.76
C ASP A 577 -14.02 -20.13 16.61
N ASP A 578 -13.36 -20.46 17.73
CA ASP A 578 -11.92 -20.73 17.82
C ASP A 578 -10.96 -19.58 17.44
N VAL A 579 -11.48 -18.37 17.20
CA VAL A 579 -10.71 -17.12 17.09
C VAL A 579 -11.19 -16.07 18.08
N TYR A 580 -10.28 -15.16 18.45
CA TYR A 580 -10.44 -14.28 19.59
C TYR A 580 -9.83 -12.90 19.36
N HIS A 581 -10.30 -11.95 20.17
CA HIS A 581 -9.61 -10.67 20.35
C HIS A 581 -8.28 -10.90 21.08
N ALA A 582 -7.28 -10.09 20.73
CA ALA A 582 -6.05 -9.97 21.49
C ALA A 582 -6.35 -9.61 22.96
N GLY A 583 -5.52 -10.11 23.89
CA GLY A 583 -5.70 -9.89 25.33
C GLY A 583 -6.67 -10.84 26.07
N THR A 584 -7.55 -11.55 25.37
CA THR A 584 -8.56 -12.46 25.97
C THR A 584 -7.99 -13.71 26.67
N LEU A 585 -6.80 -14.17 26.29
CA LEU A 585 -6.11 -15.33 26.87
C LEU A 585 -5.13 -14.88 27.96
N LEU A 586 -5.22 -15.47 29.15
CA LEU A 586 -4.44 -15.24 30.40
C LEU A 586 -2.91 -15.08 30.20
N GLY A 587 -2.47 -13.97 29.59
CA GLY A 587 -1.09 -13.69 29.21
C GLY A 587 -0.93 -13.16 27.77
N ALA A 588 -1.68 -12.12 27.40
CA ALA A 588 -1.51 -11.20 26.27
C ALA A 588 -1.05 -11.81 24.93
N LEU A 589 -1.99 -12.32 24.14
CA LEU A 589 -1.81 -12.42 22.69
C LEU A 589 -1.54 -11.01 22.14
N SER A 590 -0.27 -10.70 21.84
CA SER A 590 0.10 -9.62 20.91
C SER A 590 0.17 -10.19 19.50
N TRP A 591 -0.12 -9.38 18.49
CA TRP A 591 -0.01 -9.76 17.09
C TRP A 591 1.37 -10.31 16.71
N THR A 592 2.43 -9.88 17.39
CA THR A 592 3.80 -10.38 17.19
C THR A 592 4.05 -11.79 17.75
N THR A 593 3.10 -12.34 18.50
CA THR A 593 3.23 -13.69 19.08
C THR A 593 3.21 -14.73 17.95
N PRO A 594 4.10 -15.74 17.93
CA PRO A 594 4.23 -16.71 16.83
C PRO A 594 2.95 -17.46 16.40
N ASN A 595 1.91 -17.48 17.24
CA ASN A 595 0.63 -18.12 16.95
C ASN A 595 -0.56 -17.15 16.83
N ALA A 596 -0.32 -15.83 16.89
CA ALA A 596 -1.38 -14.83 16.85
C ALA A 596 -2.23 -14.94 15.58
N VAL A 597 -1.60 -15.06 14.41
CA VAL A 597 -2.28 -15.25 13.12
C VAL A 597 -3.31 -16.39 13.10
N ASN A 598 -3.13 -17.42 13.94
CA ASN A 598 -4.03 -18.56 14.02
C ASN A 598 -5.18 -18.40 15.01
N LEU A 599 -5.06 -17.44 15.93
CA LEU A 599 -6.02 -17.20 17.01
C LEU A 599 -6.72 -15.86 16.87
N SER A 600 -6.24 -14.98 16.01
CA SER A 600 -6.82 -13.67 15.74
C SER A 600 -7.85 -13.75 14.62
N GLU A 601 -8.89 -12.95 14.77
CA GLU A 601 -9.82 -12.63 13.69
C GLU A 601 -9.09 -11.80 12.62
N TRP A 602 -9.42 -12.03 11.35
CA TRP A 602 -8.80 -11.38 10.19
C TRP A 602 -9.64 -10.22 9.63
N VAL A 603 -10.73 -9.89 10.32
CA VAL A 603 -11.69 -8.85 9.97
C VAL A 603 -11.81 -7.92 11.16
N GLN A 604 -11.80 -6.61 10.92
CA GLN A 604 -11.95 -5.63 11.99
C GLN A 604 -13.37 -5.62 12.55
N GLU A 605 -13.44 -5.56 13.88
CA GLU A 605 -14.69 -5.44 14.61
C GLU A 605 -15.43 -4.13 14.27
N ILE A 606 -16.76 -4.18 14.32
CA ILE A 606 -17.62 -3.02 14.10
C ILE A 606 -17.68 -2.20 15.38
N ARG A 607 -17.12 -0.99 15.34
CA ARG A 607 -17.16 -0.04 16.45
C ARG A 607 -18.17 1.09 16.19
N GLY A 608 -18.86 1.53 17.25
CA GLY A 608 -19.50 2.86 17.26
C GLY A 608 -20.96 3.00 16.81
N VAL A 609 -21.76 1.93 16.72
CA VAL A 609 -23.14 2.00 16.13
C VAL A 609 -24.22 2.64 17.03
N LEU A 610 -23.91 3.07 18.26
CA LEU A 610 -24.91 3.62 19.19
C LEU A 610 -24.84 5.15 19.31
N SER A 611 -25.46 5.88 18.38
CA SER A 611 -26.41 6.95 18.74
C SER A 611 -27.32 7.33 17.57
N GLU A 612 -28.61 7.55 17.86
CA GLU A 612 -29.56 8.25 17.00
C GLU A 612 -29.01 9.66 16.65
N GLY A 613 -28.19 9.77 15.60
CA GLY A 613 -27.59 11.03 15.16
C GLY A 613 -26.08 11.02 14.92
N GLY A 614 -25.38 9.89 15.08
CA GLY A 614 -23.98 9.78 14.65
C GLY A 614 -23.23 8.62 15.32
N ALA A 615 -22.44 7.89 14.52
CA ALA A 615 -21.50 6.91 15.03
C ALA A 615 -20.48 7.60 15.96
N ILE A 616 -20.16 6.98 17.09
CA ILE A 616 -19.09 7.45 17.99
C ILE A 616 -17.77 7.00 17.37
N ASP A 617 -16.94 7.94 16.92
CA ASP A 617 -15.55 7.63 16.57
C ASP A 617 -14.83 7.14 17.85
N VAL A 618 -14.12 6.01 17.76
CA VAL A 618 -13.52 5.36 18.93
C VAL A 618 -12.00 5.32 18.79
N PRO A 619 -11.29 6.42 19.11
CA PRO A 619 -9.84 6.48 18.97
C PRO A 619 -9.13 5.32 19.70
N PRO A 620 -8.07 4.74 19.12
CA PRO A 620 -7.43 5.13 17.85
C PRO A 620 -8.02 4.49 16.58
N PHE A 621 -9.06 3.67 16.71
CA PHE A 621 -9.72 3.01 15.57
C PHE A 621 -10.61 4.00 14.81
N ASP A 622 -10.52 4.02 13.49
CA ASP A 622 -11.46 4.75 12.65
C ASP A 622 -12.65 3.84 12.31
N LYS A 623 -13.87 4.38 12.41
CA LYS A 623 -15.08 3.65 12.03
C LYS A 623 -15.03 3.15 10.60
N ASN A 624 -14.34 3.88 9.72
CA ASN A 624 -14.19 3.52 8.32
C ASN A 624 -13.43 2.19 8.14
N GLU A 625 -12.67 1.76 9.15
CA GLU A 625 -11.92 0.50 9.16
C GLU A 625 -12.79 -0.70 9.57
N SER A 626 -13.98 -0.47 10.13
CA SER A 626 -14.89 -1.54 10.59
C SER A 626 -15.23 -2.49 9.45
N PHE A 627 -15.28 -3.79 9.75
CA PHE A 627 -15.72 -4.83 8.82
C PHE A 627 -14.83 -5.05 7.58
N HIS A 628 -13.64 -4.44 7.55
CA HIS A 628 -12.63 -4.64 6.51
C HIS A 628 -11.64 -5.74 6.91
N PRO A 629 -10.94 -6.35 5.92
CA PRO A 629 -9.79 -7.19 6.21
C PRO A 629 -8.73 -6.38 6.95
N ASN A 630 -8.34 -6.87 8.11
CA ASN A 630 -7.29 -6.28 8.94
C ASN A 630 -5.91 -6.72 8.44
N TYR A 631 -4.81 -6.40 9.13
CA TYR A 631 -3.44 -6.76 8.71
C TYR A 631 -3.31 -8.24 8.31
N TRP A 632 -3.83 -9.17 9.13
CA TRP A 632 -3.75 -10.59 8.83
C TRP A 632 -4.63 -10.97 7.63
N GLY A 633 -5.83 -10.39 7.52
CA GLY A 633 -6.71 -10.60 6.38
C GLY A 633 -6.10 -10.07 5.07
N GLN A 634 -5.44 -8.91 5.11
CA GLN A 634 -4.73 -8.33 3.97
C GLN A 634 -3.56 -9.22 3.52
N LEU A 635 -2.76 -9.72 4.45
CA LEU A 635 -1.68 -10.66 4.14
C LEU A 635 -2.18 -12.02 3.65
N ALA A 636 -3.34 -12.49 4.12
CA ALA A 636 -3.96 -13.71 3.60
C ALA A 636 -4.35 -13.52 2.12
N ILE A 637 -5.02 -12.42 1.78
CA ILE A 637 -5.34 -12.10 0.39
C ILE A 637 -4.04 -11.91 -0.42
N ARG A 638 -3.00 -11.31 0.15
CA ARG A 638 -1.67 -11.16 -0.48
C ARG A 638 -1.05 -12.50 -0.85
N SER A 639 -1.10 -13.49 0.04
CA SER A 639 -0.62 -14.85 -0.24
C SER A 639 -1.34 -15.45 -1.45
N CYS A 640 -2.65 -15.23 -1.57
CA CYS A 640 -3.41 -15.69 -2.74
C CYS A 640 -3.09 -14.89 -4.01
N ILE A 641 -2.94 -13.57 -3.94
CA ILE A 641 -2.54 -12.75 -5.10
C ILE A 641 -1.14 -13.15 -5.59
N ARG A 642 -0.22 -13.46 -4.68
CA ARG A 642 1.13 -13.93 -5.02
C ARG A 642 1.10 -15.26 -5.76
N GLN A 643 0.28 -16.21 -5.31
CA GLN A 643 0.08 -17.47 -6.01
C GLN A 643 -0.64 -17.27 -7.34
N ALA A 644 -1.65 -16.40 -7.37
CA ALA A 644 -2.37 -16.04 -8.58
C ALA A 644 -1.48 -15.33 -9.60
N TYR A 645 -0.45 -14.60 -9.18
CA TYR A 645 0.55 -14.02 -10.08
C TYR A 645 1.37 -15.10 -10.80
N ASN A 646 1.54 -16.28 -10.19
CA ASN A 646 2.09 -17.48 -10.81
C ASN A 646 3.37 -17.23 -11.65
N ASN A 647 4.31 -16.48 -11.05
CA ASN A 647 5.61 -16.13 -11.64
C ASN A 647 5.53 -15.45 -13.01
N GLY A 648 4.55 -14.56 -13.21
CA GLY A 648 4.38 -13.77 -14.43
C GLY A 648 3.37 -14.35 -15.42
N ASP A 649 2.76 -15.50 -15.10
CA ASP A 649 1.68 -16.12 -15.88
C ASP A 649 0.37 -16.16 -15.05
N PRO A 650 -0.32 -15.03 -14.81
CA PRO A 650 -1.35 -15.00 -13.78
C PRO A 650 -2.54 -15.93 -14.04
N ILE A 651 -3.10 -16.47 -12.97
CA ILE A 651 -4.22 -17.42 -12.96
C ILE A 651 -5.37 -16.95 -12.08
N GLY A 652 -6.59 -17.37 -12.43
CA GLY A 652 -7.75 -17.29 -11.56
C GLY A 652 -7.87 -18.48 -10.62
N GLY A 653 -8.83 -18.42 -9.70
CA GLY A 653 -9.14 -19.51 -8.79
C GLY A 653 -9.91 -19.05 -7.56
N ARG A 654 -9.99 -19.92 -6.56
CA ARG A 654 -10.56 -19.65 -5.24
C ARG A 654 -9.44 -19.60 -4.22
N CYS A 655 -9.38 -18.52 -3.46
CA CYS A 655 -8.48 -18.35 -2.34
C CYS A 655 -9.06 -19.07 -1.12
N VAL A 656 -8.31 -20.03 -0.59
CA VAL A 656 -8.71 -20.82 0.58
C VAL A 656 -7.56 -20.93 1.57
N ARG A 657 -7.85 -21.21 2.84
CA ARG A 657 -6.79 -21.48 3.82
C ARG A 657 -6.16 -22.84 3.57
N ALA A 658 -4.82 -22.86 3.47
CA ALA A 658 -4.03 -24.08 3.30
C ALA A 658 -3.65 -24.73 4.65
N GLY A 659 -3.66 -23.94 5.74
CA GLY A 659 -3.35 -24.44 7.07
C GLY A 659 -3.15 -23.34 8.11
N SER A 660 -2.29 -23.64 9.09
CA SER A 660 -1.94 -22.73 10.19
C SER A 660 -0.53 -22.14 10.04
N GLY A 661 -0.37 -20.94 10.56
CA GLY A 661 0.90 -20.19 10.60
C GLY A 661 1.18 -19.42 9.32
N LEU A 662 2.43 -18.99 9.20
CA LEU A 662 2.90 -18.11 8.13
C LEU A 662 3.76 -18.86 7.09
N THR A 663 3.81 -18.34 5.87
CA THR A 663 4.80 -18.65 4.84
C THR A 663 6.17 -18.09 5.25
N SER A 664 7.22 -18.41 4.49
CA SER A 664 8.54 -17.80 4.69
C SER A 664 8.58 -16.30 4.43
N LEU A 665 7.54 -15.75 3.81
CA LEU A 665 7.38 -14.32 3.53
C LEU A 665 6.52 -13.59 4.58
N GLY A 666 6.15 -14.28 5.67
CA GLY A 666 5.38 -13.70 6.77
C GLY A 666 3.88 -13.59 6.51
N GLU A 667 3.36 -14.27 5.48
CA GLU A 667 1.94 -14.23 5.12
C GLU A 667 1.20 -15.47 5.64
N PRO A 668 -0.09 -15.39 6.00
CA PRO A 668 -0.89 -16.58 6.29
C PRO A 668 -0.79 -17.64 5.19
N LYS A 669 -0.72 -18.92 5.56
CA LYS A 669 -0.68 -20.02 4.59
C LYS A 669 -2.03 -20.19 3.89
N MET A 670 -2.10 -19.69 2.67
CA MET A 670 -3.25 -19.82 1.78
C MET A 670 -2.91 -20.70 0.58
N ASP A 671 -3.95 -21.14 -0.15
CA ASP A 671 -3.85 -21.81 -1.45
C ASP A 671 -4.81 -21.15 -2.45
N VAL A 672 -4.39 -21.03 -3.71
CA VAL A 672 -5.28 -20.77 -4.85
C VAL A 672 -5.63 -22.10 -5.50
N VAL A 673 -6.90 -22.49 -5.37
CA VAL A 673 -7.44 -23.73 -5.97
C VAL A 673 -8.32 -23.42 -7.17
N PRO A 674 -8.46 -24.34 -8.15
CA PRO A 674 -9.36 -24.14 -9.28
C PRO A 674 -10.85 -23.93 -8.91
#